data_AF-A0A4Z0AHG3-F1
#
_entry.id   AF-A0A4Z0AHG3-F1
#
_cell.length_a   1.000
_cell.length_b   1.000
_cell.length_c   1.000
_cell.angle_alpha   90.00
_cell.angle_beta   90.00
_cell.angle_gamma   90.00
#
_symmetry.space_group_name_H-M   'P 1'
#
loop_
_entity.id
_entity.type
_entity.pdbx_description
1 polymer ?
#
loop_
_entity_poly.entity_id
_entity_poly.type
_entity_poly.pdbx_seq_one_letter_code
_entity_poly.pdbx_strand_id
1 'polypeptide(L)'
;MSLLSHSMQLSTGEKRWLPWFGKTGKITMGWSCWLNQSAYPVIEQTFEAITETRLQLLQNWSREQWEHLTELGEHLGRDFAQLERSLLKDKLIQAEDFSELFVVDVSGNVLVSTWDQRDTARPAQSRALAEGLKAPFLHGPYIDPLTLQIGPSSSRFHDEVTLMFYQPLHVDGKVLGCLCGRVPNDVLGDLIQREAGHIFAESGDNYLFMAQSLFDPGIDKGTALSRSRFEDGTFTHGENLKSGVHTRWKTVQIQQHTELELRFTDPATQQLHPGVRETIRKGSNLFVTYPGYSDYRHVPVVGKGVTFQLPGSPDRWGMMCEADLEEVYRRRSLSHGLMKPYLATMTGLFACNFMVQHYSGLAQGVIDAIEVLSMLCATVLFSLLGPKRLAARLNEMTSVIRAIAEGEGNLRQRLDATRMANDETGDMGRWINSFIDHLDSVVGQVVKASHTVGTTNQMMLGRSQDASVTSIEVADAVHRMMIIVEDQLGEIQQASDSAENMKQVMDEVVTRAREQFLVVQEGTQSIRNVVERSTSSVQLLDTRMTQIGNITGVISDITNQTNLLALNAAIEAARAGEHGRGFAVVADEVRSLASRTSRAADDIRQMIEGLQSETQKAVSFMAEGVKDVDNSLRLAEDASSENVQLHQAVESMFAIIQQLNKRSLDYGKTIKKVDQSSTEMRQTVVVLQNSAETVRLNANKLQKLVGQFEVSSGLERVAVA
;
A
#
# COMPACT_ATOMS: atom_id res chain seq x y z
N MET A 1 49.74 -24.88 -4.21
CA MET A 1 49.12 -23.54 -4.10
C MET A 1 49.92 -22.75 -3.09
N SER A 2 50.23 -21.48 -3.35
CA SER A 2 50.74 -20.58 -2.31
C SER A 2 49.62 -20.31 -1.31
N LEU A 3 49.88 -20.51 -0.01
CA LEU A 3 48.91 -20.22 1.05
C LEU A 3 48.55 -18.73 1.06
N LEU A 4 47.26 -18.42 1.19
CA LEU A 4 46.77 -17.04 1.30
C LEU A 4 47.26 -16.36 2.58
N SER A 5 47.65 -17.15 3.59
CA SER A 5 48.29 -16.69 4.83
C SER A 5 49.53 -15.81 4.62
N HIS A 6 50.24 -15.96 3.50
CA HIS A 6 51.39 -15.10 3.18
C HIS A 6 51.00 -13.67 2.78
N SER A 7 49.72 -13.41 2.54
CA SER A 7 49.21 -12.09 2.18
C SER A 7 49.11 -11.15 3.39
N MET A 8 48.96 -11.66 4.62
CA MET A 8 48.84 -10.81 5.81
C MET A 8 50.19 -10.20 6.20
N GLN A 9 50.26 -8.87 6.32
CA GLN A 9 51.51 -8.18 6.68
C GLN A 9 51.58 -7.99 8.20
N LEU A 10 52.16 -8.98 8.87
CA LEU A 10 52.56 -8.87 10.27
C LEU A 10 53.92 -8.15 10.39
N SER A 11 53.99 -7.17 11.28
CA SER A 11 55.20 -6.49 11.72
C SER A 11 56.18 -7.46 12.40
N THR A 12 57.43 -7.04 12.56
CA THR A 12 58.47 -7.87 13.20
C THR A 12 58.13 -8.19 14.66
N GLY A 13 57.42 -7.29 15.35
CA GLY A 13 56.91 -7.51 16.71
C GLY A 13 55.79 -8.54 16.73
N GLU A 14 54.77 -8.39 15.87
CA GLU A 14 53.64 -9.32 15.72
C GLU A 14 54.06 -10.73 15.23
N LYS A 15 55.27 -10.89 14.69
CA LYS A 15 55.84 -12.21 14.35
C LYS A 15 56.61 -12.87 15.49
N ARG A 16 57.03 -12.09 16.50
CA ARG A 16 57.96 -12.54 17.56
C ARG A 16 57.37 -12.52 18.96
N TRP A 17 56.15 -12.02 19.13
CA TRP A 17 55.49 -11.78 20.41
C TRP A 17 55.28 -13.02 21.31
N LEU A 18 55.13 -14.22 20.72
CA LEU A 18 54.90 -15.45 21.49
C LEU A 18 56.07 -15.81 22.44
N PRO A 19 55.78 -16.18 23.71
CA PRO A 19 56.80 -16.64 24.65
C PRO A 19 57.39 -17.98 24.23
N TRP A 20 58.63 -18.28 24.66
CA TRP A 20 59.31 -19.54 24.31
C TRP A 20 58.65 -20.77 24.94
N PHE A 21 58.25 -20.66 26.21
CA PHE A 21 57.70 -21.73 27.03
C PHE A 21 56.23 -21.47 27.39
N GLY A 22 55.51 -22.53 27.76
CA GLY A 22 54.08 -22.50 28.08
C GLY A 22 53.25 -23.41 27.16
N LYS A 23 51.97 -23.62 27.51
CA LYS A 23 51.04 -24.43 26.70
C LYS A 23 50.89 -23.89 25.29
N THR A 24 50.72 -22.57 25.18
CA THR A 24 50.66 -21.82 23.91
C THR A 24 52.02 -21.27 23.45
N GLY A 25 53.13 -21.69 24.07
CA GLY A 25 54.47 -21.17 23.77
C GLY A 25 55.03 -21.65 22.42
N LYS A 26 56.10 -20.98 21.96
CA LYS A 26 56.72 -21.22 20.64
C LYS A 26 57.11 -22.67 20.41
N ILE A 27 57.67 -23.36 21.40
CA ILE A 27 58.13 -24.74 21.28
C ILE A 27 56.94 -25.70 21.09
N THR A 28 55.97 -25.63 21.98
CA THR A 28 54.78 -26.50 21.97
C THR A 28 53.95 -26.30 20.71
N MET A 29 53.62 -25.05 20.39
CA MET A 29 52.81 -24.71 19.22
C MET A 29 53.57 -24.91 17.91
N GLY A 30 54.87 -24.63 17.89
CA GLY A 30 55.72 -24.86 16.71
C GLY A 30 55.76 -26.34 16.34
N TRP A 31 55.93 -27.23 17.32
CA TRP A 31 55.86 -28.68 17.10
C TRP A 31 54.48 -29.13 16.63
N SER A 32 53.41 -28.66 17.29
CA SER A 32 52.04 -29.04 16.94
C SER A 32 51.64 -28.58 15.54
N CYS A 33 52.04 -27.37 15.15
CA CYS A 33 51.84 -26.83 13.81
C CYS A 33 52.66 -27.59 12.75
N TRP A 34 53.91 -27.93 13.06
CA TRP A 34 54.77 -28.69 12.15
C TRP A 34 54.19 -30.08 11.86
N LEU A 35 53.72 -30.80 12.89
CA LEU A 35 53.05 -32.10 12.73
C LEU A 35 51.79 -32.03 11.85
N ASN A 36 51.13 -30.87 11.82
CA ASN A 36 49.86 -30.66 11.12
C ASN A 36 50.03 -29.75 9.88
N GLN A 37 51.24 -29.53 9.38
CA GLN A 37 51.50 -28.59 8.29
C GLN A 37 50.74 -28.96 7.00
N SER A 38 50.50 -30.26 6.77
CA SER A 38 49.70 -30.73 5.63
C SER A 38 48.22 -30.33 5.70
N ALA A 39 47.72 -29.93 6.88
CA ALA A 39 46.34 -29.50 7.07
C ALA A 39 46.11 -28.02 6.74
N TYR A 40 47.16 -27.21 6.54
CA TYR A 40 47.03 -25.77 6.28
C TYR A 40 46.04 -25.43 5.16
N PRO A 41 46.05 -26.09 3.97
CA PRO A 41 45.09 -25.78 2.92
C PRO A 41 43.64 -26.05 3.31
N VAL A 42 43.39 -27.13 4.06
CA VAL A 42 42.05 -27.50 4.54
C VAL A 42 41.57 -26.51 5.60
N ILE A 43 42.47 -26.03 6.46
CA ILE A 43 42.15 -25.02 7.47
C ILE A 43 41.85 -23.67 6.80
N GLU A 44 42.63 -23.25 5.79
CA GLU A 44 42.33 -22.06 4.98
C GLU A 44 40.92 -22.17 4.37
N GLN A 45 40.60 -23.30 3.72
CA GLN A 45 39.28 -23.54 3.14
C GLN A 45 38.16 -23.56 4.19
N THR A 46 38.42 -24.11 5.37
CA THR A 46 37.46 -24.15 6.48
C THR A 46 37.10 -22.74 6.94
N PHE A 47 38.08 -21.88 7.23
CA PHE A 47 37.81 -20.49 7.62
C PHE A 47 37.21 -19.67 6.47
N GLU A 48 37.61 -19.93 5.23
CA GLU A 48 37.02 -19.34 4.02
C GLU A 48 35.51 -19.60 3.97
N ALA A 49 35.13 -20.88 4.04
CA ALA A 49 33.75 -21.34 3.95
C ALA A 49 32.89 -20.82 5.12
N ILE A 50 33.37 -20.94 6.36
CA ILE A 50 32.66 -20.43 7.54
C ILE A 50 32.34 -18.94 7.40
N THR A 51 33.33 -18.15 6.97
CA THR A 51 33.15 -16.69 6.82
C THR A 51 32.16 -16.37 5.71
N GLU A 52 32.21 -17.11 4.61
CA GLU A 52 31.30 -16.92 3.48
C GLU A 52 29.85 -17.28 3.86
N THR A 53 29.63 -18.42 4.52
CA THR A 53 28.31 -18.84 5.00
C THR A 53 27.69 -17.79 5.92
N ARG A 54 28.44 -17.25 6.88
CA ARG A 54 27.92 -16.23 7.81
C ARG A 54 27.67 -14.89 7.13
N LEU A 55 28.52 -14.50 6.19
CA LEU A 55 28.28 -13.30 5.40
C LEU A 55 27.00 -13.43 4.58
N GLN A 56 26.77 -14.59 3.96
CA GLN A 56 25.53 -14.87 3.24
C GLN A 56 24.31 -14.85 4.16
N LEU A 57 24.41 -15.43 5.37
CA LEU A 57 23.35 -15.38 6.39
C LEU A 57 22.96 -13.94 6.73
N LEU A 58 23.95 -13.08 7.02
CA LEU A 58 23.70 -11.67 7.35
C LEU A 58 23.07 -10.89 6.18
N GLN A 59 23.54 -11.13 4.95
CA GLN A 59 23.00 -10.48 3.76
C GLN A 59 21.57 -10.93 3.45
N ASN A 60 21.29 -12.23 3.55
CA ASN A 60 19.96 -12.78 3.30
C ASN A 60 18.98 -12.34 4.37
N TRP A 61 19.38 -12.41 5.64
CA TRP A 61 18.58 -11.90 6.76
C TRP A 61 18.17 -10.44 6.55
N SER A 62 19.12 -9.56 6.22
CA SER A 62 18.81 -8.15 5.99
C SER A 62 17.85 -7.96 4.81
N ARG A 63 17.98 -8.76 3.73
CA ARG A 63 17.06 -8.73 2.59
C ARG A 63 15.65 -9.19 2.98
N GLU A 64 15.52 -10.25 3.77
CA GLU A 64 14.24 -10.74 4.27
C GLU A 64 13.52 -9.67 5.12
N GLN A 65 14.24 -8.95 5.99
CA GLN A 65 13.65 -7.84 6.75
C GLN A 65 13.14 -6.72 5.81
N TRP A 66 13.88 -6.40 4.74
CA TRP A 66 13.43 -5.43 3.75
C TRP A 66 12.21 -5.90 2.94
N GLU A 67 12.15 -7.19 2.59
CA GLU A 67 11.00 -7.76 1.89
C GLU A 67 9.72 -7.67 2.75
N HIS A 68 9.81 -8.00 4.04
CA HIS A 68 8.70 -7.84 4.99
C HIS A 68 8.20 -6.40 5.09
N LEU A 69 9.13 -5.43 5.20
CA LEU A 69 8.77 -4.02 5.29
C LEU A 69 8.23 -3.47 3.96
N THR A 70 8.72 -3.94 2.83
CA THR A 70 8.24 -3.52 1.51
C THR A 70 6.81 -3.98 1.27
N GLU A 71 6.51 -5.25 1.53
CA GLU A 71 5.16 -5.81 1.41
C GLU A 71 4.16 -5.05 2.30
N LEU A 72 4.55 -4.80 3.55
CA LEU A 72 3.73 -4.04 4.49
C LEU A 72 3.58 -2.57 4.06
N GLY A 73 4.65 -1.96 3.54
CA GLY A 73 4.65 -0.58 3.08
C GLY A 73 3.73 -0.34 1.87
N GLU A 74 3.64 -1.29 0.94
CA GLU A 74 2.71 -1.21 -0.19
C GLU A 74 1.24 -1.24 0.25
N HIS A 75 0.93 -2.02 1.30
CA HIS A 75 -0.41 -2.08 1.87
C HIS A 75 -0.76 -0.79 2.61
N LEU A 76 0.13 -0.32 3.47
CA LEU A 76 -0.05 0.91 4.26
C LEU A 76 -0.05 2.19 3.41
N GLY A 77 0.64 2.19 2.26
CA GLY A 77 0.61 3.31 1.34
C GLY A 77 -0.80 3.58 0.80
N ARG A 78 -1.53 2.53 0.40
CA ARG A 78 -2.88 2.68 -0.17
C ARG A 78 -3.88 3.29 0.82
N ASP A 79 -3.76 2.92 2.09
CA ASP A 79 -4.69 3.31 3.16
C ASP A 79 -4.01 4.16 4.25
N PHE A 80 -3.09 5.06 3.87
CA PHE A 80 -2.33 5.89 4.81
C PHE A 80 -3.21 6.76 5.74
N ALA A 81 -4.44 7.05 5.34
CA ALA A 81 -5.41 7.78 6.17
C ALA A 81 -6.04 6.93 7.29
N GLN A 82 -5.96 5.59 7.21
CA GLN A 82 -6.56 4.64 8.15
C GLN A 82 -5.50 3.65 8.66
N LEU A 83 -4.49 4.18 9.35
CA LEU A 83 -3.45 3.36 9.96
C LEU A 83 -3.97 2.61 11.20
N GLU A 84 -4.27 1.32 11.03
CA GLU A 84 -4.68 0.47 12.14
C GLU A 84 -3.50 -0.19 12.86
N ARG A 85 -3.50 -0.14 14.21
CA ARG A 85 -2.48 -0.79 15.05
C ARG A 85 -2.54 -2.32 14.97
N SER A 86 -3.74 -2.89 14.81
CA SER A 86 -3.98 -4.34 14.68
C SER A 86 -3.14 -4.93 13.55
N LEU A 87 -3.18 -4.31 12.37
CA LEU A 87 -2.43 -4.72 11.20
C LEU A 87 -0.91 -4.78 11.47
N LEU A 88 -0.35 -3.76 12.14
CA LEU A 88 1.06 -3.74 12.49
C LEU A 88 1.41 -4.84 13.51
N LYS A 89 0.54 -5.10 14.49
CA LYS A 89 0.76 -6.18 15.47
C LYS A 89 0.72 -7.55 14.79
N ASP A 90 -0.20 -7.78 13.87
CA ASP A 90 -0.30 -9.03 13.11
C ASP A 90 0.95 -9.27 12.24
N LYS A 91 1.49 -8.19 11.65
CA LYS A 91 2.71 -8.26 10.84
C LYS A 91 3.98 -8.40 11.68
N LEU A 92 4.03 -7.81 12.87
CA LEU A 92 5.12 -8.02 13.83
C LEU A 92 5.23 -9.51 14.24
N ILE A 93 4.11 -10.21 14.40
CA ILE A 93 4.10 -11.65 14.69
C ILE A 93 4.75 -12.47 13.55
N GLN A 94 4.60 -12.02 12.31
CA GLN A 94 5.19 -12.69 11.14
C GLN A 94 6.69 -12.41 10.99
N ALA A 95 7.16 -11.26 11.46
CA ALA A 95 8.53 -10.78 11.35
C ALA A 95 9.20 -10.72 12.75
N GLU A 96 9.47 -11.90 13.30
CA GLU A 96 9.85 -12.14 14.71
C GLU A 96 11.15 -11.50 15.19
N ASP A 97 12.02 -11.07 14.27
CA ASP A 97 13.27 -10.38 14.62
C ASP A 97 13.03 -8.89 14.97
N PHE A 98 11.94 -8.29 14.47
CA PHE A 98 11.54 -6.95 14.88
C PHE A 98 10.99 -7.00 16.32
N SER A 99 11.43 -6.06 17.16
CA SER A 99 10.81 -5.82 18.47
C SER A 99 9.65 -4.83 18.39
N GLU A 100 9.65 -3.98 17.36
CA GLU A 100 8.63 -2.95 17.17
C GLU A 100 8.49 -2.57 15.69
N LEU A 101 7.24 -2.42 15.23
CA LEU A 101 6.90 -1.78 13.96
C LEU A 101 6.11 -0.49 14.23
N PHE A 102 6.45 0.59 13.53
CA PHE A 102 5.78 1.87 13.72
C PHE A 102 5.84 2.73 12.46
N VAL A 103 4.91 3.66 12.31
CA VAL A 103 4.86 4.58 11.17
C VAL A 103 5.10 6.00 11.66
N VAL A 104 5.94 6.74 10.95
CA VAL A 104 6.20 8.16 11.19
C VAL A 104 5.82 9.01 9.99
N ASP A 105 5.38 10.24 10.23
CA ASP A 105 5.19 11.23 9.17
C ASP A 105 6.52 11.83 8.69
N VAL A 106 6.47 12.68 7.66
CA VAL A 106 7.65 13.39 7.13
C VAL A 106 8.35 14.31 8.15
N SER A 107 7.66 14.69 9.23
CA SER A 107 8.21 15.52 10.31
C SER A 107 8.83 14.69 11.43
N GLY A 108 8.67 13.36 11.38
CA GLY A 108 9.17 12.41 12.38
C GLY A 108 8.23 12.15 13.55
N ASN A 109 6.98 12.62 13.49
CA ASN A 109 5.97 12.29 14.49
C ASN A 109 5.49 10.86 14.29
N VAL A 110 5.39 10.10 15.37
CA VAL A 110 4.89 8.71 15.34
C VAL A 110 3.37 8.74 15.19
N LEU A 111 2.86 8.18 14.09
CA LEU A 111 1.42 8.07 13.80
C LEU A 111 0.82 6.84 14.50
N VAL A 112 1.50 5.70 14.41
CA VAL A 112 1.09 4.44 15.03
C VAL A 112 2.34 3.61 15.38
N SER A 113 2.29 2.85 16.48
CA SER A 113 3.31 1.88 16.87
C SER A 113 2.66 0.62 17.43
N THR A 114 3.33 -0.52 17.28
CA THR A 114 3.00 -1.78 17.98
C THR A 114 3.28 -1.73 19.48
N TRP A 115 4.18 -0.86 19.94
CA TRP A 115 4.49 -0.68 21.36
C TRP A 115 3.55 0.35 22.01
N ASP A 116 2.75 -0.10 22.98
CA ASP A 116 1.63 0.68 23.51
C ASP A 116 2.06 1.89 24.37
N GLN A 117 3.30 1.89 24.88
CA GLN A 117 3.85 2.95 25.75
C GLN A 117 4.67 3.99 24.98
N ARG A 118 4.66 3.96 23.64
CA ARG A 118 5.45 4.88 22.84
C ARG A 118 5.02 6.32 23.04
N ASP A 119 5.91 7.13 23.58
CA ASP A 119 5.73 8.58 23.68
C ASP A 119 5.76 9.20 22.28
N THR A 120 4.61 9.67 21.80
CA THR A 120 4.47 10.35 20.52
C THR A 120 5.19 11.71 20.48
N ALA A 121 5.67 12.21 21.63
CA ALA A 121 6.41 13.47 21.74
C ALA A 121 7.93 13.33 21.51
N ARG A 122 8.48 12.11 21.40
CA ARG A 122 9.87 11.89 20.96
C ARG A 122 9.91 11.60 19.46
N PRO A 123 10.25 12.60 18.61
CA PRO A 123 10.34 12.38 17.18
C PRO A 123 11.45 11.36 16.86
N ALA A 124 11.27 10.62 15.77
CA ALA A 124 12.34 9.78 15.22
C ALA A 124 13.58 10.65 14.95
N GLN A 125 14.78 10.05 15.03
CA GLN A 125 16.02 10.79 14.78
C GLN A 125 15.97 11.49 13.41
N SER A 126 16.00 12.82 13.43
CA SER A 126 15.73 13.65 12.26
C SER A 126 16.68 13.40 11.08
N ARG A 127 17.94 13.07 11.35
CA ARG A 127 18.94 12.77 10.32
C ARG A 127 18.72 11.40 9.66
N ALA A 128 18.40 10.36 10.44
CA ALA A 128 18.18 9.01 9.91
C ALA A 128 16.88 8.96 9.10
N LEU A 129 15.83 9.62 9.62
CA LEU A 129 14.57 9.78 8.89
C LEU A 129 14.76 10.51 7.56
N ALA A 130 15.59 11.56 7.51
CA ALA A 130 15.85 12.28 6.27
C ALA A 130 16.47 11.40 5.17
N GLU A 131 17.29 10.40 5.53
CA GLU A 131 17.77 9.40 4.56
C GLU A 131 16.69 8.36 4.24
N GLY A 132 15.97 7.88 5.26
CA GLY A 132 14.87 6.91 5.09
C GLY A 132 13.70 7.40 4.24
N LEU A 133 13.46 8.71 4.20
CA LEU A 133 12.46 9.33 3.32
C LEU A 133 12.90 9.34 1.84
N LYS A 134 14.20 9.23 1.55
CA LYS A 134 14.72 9.19 0.17
C LYS A 134 14.73 7.77 -0.40
N ALA A 135 15.11 6.79 0.41
CA ALA A 135 15.27 5.40 0.01
C ALA A 135 15.24 4.48 1.25
N PRO A 136 15.04 3.16 1.08
CA PRO A 136 15.22 2.19 2.16
C PRO A 136 16.56 2.37 2.86
N PHE A 137 16.52 2.66 4.16
CA PHE A 137 17.69 3.04 4.95
C PHE A 137 17.80 2.21 6.24
N LEU A 138 18.93 1.51 6.41
CA LEU A 138 19.26 0.78 7.62
C LEU A 138 20.19 1.64 8.48
N HIS A 139 19.64 2.17 9.55
CA HIS A 139 20.37 2.95 10.55
C HIS A 139 20.84 2.04 11.68
N GLY A 140 22.13 2.15 12.02
CA GLY A 140 22.71 1.47 13.16
C GLY A 140 23.92 0.60 12.77
N PRO A 141 24.58 0.03 13.78
CA PRO A 141 24.11 -0.09 15.16
C PRO A 141 24.30 1.22 15.94
N TYR A 142 23.33 1.59 16.78
CA TYR A 142 23.40 2.77 17.65
C TYR A 142 22.71 2.52 18.99
N ILE A 143 23.02 3.34 20.00
CA ILE A 143 22.41 3.22 21.34
C ILE A 143 21.02 3.86 21.35
N ASP A 144 20.01 3.08 21.69
CA ASP A 144 18.63 3.51 21.92
C ASP A 144 18.07 2.84 23.19
N PRO A 145 17.95 3.58 24.31
CA PRO A 145 17.41 3.04 25.56
C PRO A 145 15.99 2.48 25.44
N LEU A 146 15.25 2.83 24.36
CA LEU A 146 13.93 2.28 24.11
C LEU A 146 13.97 0.80 23.74
N THR A 147 15.02 0.33 23.07
CA THR A 147 15.17 -1.08 22.68
C THR A 147 15.22 -1.97 23.92
N LEU A 148 15.98 -1.55 24.94
CA LEU A 148 16.03 -2.23 26.23
C LEU A 148 14.67 -2.24 26.94
N GLN A 149 13.89 -1.14 26.84
CA GLN A 149 12.57 -1.04 27.47
C GLN A 149 11.49 -1.89 26.77
N ILE A 150 11.55 -2.00 25.45
CA ILE A 150 10.61 -2.80 24.66
C ILE A 150 10.79 -4.29 24.97
N GLY A 151 12.05 -4.72 25.13
CA GLY A 151 12.38 -6.11 25.43
C GLY A 151 12.95 -6.88 24.23
N PRO A 152 13.27 -8.16 24.43
CA PRO A 152 13.82 -9.02 23.39
C PRO A 152 12.81 -9.30 22.27
N SER A 153 13.33 -9.62 21.07
CA SER A 153 12.55 -10.15 19.93
C SER A 153 12.79 -11.66 19.78
N SER A 154 13.60 -12.07 18.80
CA SER A 154 13.95 -13.48 18.58
C SER A 154 15.17 -13.94 19.37
N SER A 155 16.01 -13.02 19.86
CA SER A 155 17.12 -13.33 20.75
C SER A 155 16.67 -13.36 22.21
N ARG A 156 17.27 -14.23 23.02
CA ARG A 156 17.03 -14.28 24.49
C ARG A 156 17.73 -13.15 25.24
N PHE A 157 18.73 -12.54 24.62
CA PHE A 157 19.46 -11.39 25.15
C PHE A 157 18.96 -10.13 24.46
N HIS A 158 19.03 -9.02 25.18
CA HIS A 158 18.67 -7.72 24.66
C HIS A 158 19.45 -6.64 25.42
N ASP A 159 20.02 -5.71 24.69
CA ASP A 159 20.60 -4.49 25.23
C ASP A 159 19.96 -3.24 24.60
N GLU A 160 20.59 -2.08 24.75
CA GLU A 160 20.14 -0.83 24.13
C GLU A 160 20.65 -0.63 22.70
N VAL A 161 21.48 -1.51 22.15
CA VAL A 161 22.04 -1.39 20.81
C VAL A 161 20.99 -1.81 19.77
N THR A 162 20.81 -0.94 18.78
CA THR A 162 19.64 -0.98 17.90
C THR A 162 20.01 -0.91 16.44
N LEU A 163 19.29 -1.69 15.64
CA LEU A 163 19.17 -1.51 14.20
C LEU A 163 17.76 -1.00 13.88
N MET A 164 17.69 0.07 13.10
CA MET A 164 16.43 0.69 12.72
C MET A 164 16.32 0.72 11.20
N PHE A 165 15.33 0.03 10.68
CA PHE A 165 14.97 0.03 9.26
C PHE A 165 13.97 1.14 8.99
N TYR A 166 14.20 1.93 7.95
CA TYR A 166 13.28 2.95 7.46
C TYR A 166 12.87 2.63 6.03
N GLN A 167 11.61 2.28 5.83
CA GLN A 167 10.99 2.02 4.54
C GLN A 167 10.08 3.20 4.15
N PRO A 168 10.39 3.96 3.09
CA PRO A 168 9.56 5.09 2.67
C PRO A 168 8.19 4.64 2.13
N LEU A 169 7.13 5.31 2.58
CA LEU A 169 5.75 5.07 2.16
C LEU A 169 5.35 6.04 1.05
N HIS A 170 4.91 5.49 -0.08
CA HIS A 170 4.59 6.25 -1.29
C HIS A 170 3.09 6.15 -1.64
N VAL A 171 2.48 7.30 -1.97
CA VAL A 171 1.12 7.40 -2.51
C VAL A 171 1.13 8.36 -3.68
N ASP A 172 0.69 7.93 -4.85
CA ASP A 172 0.69 8.72 -6.09
C ASP A 172 2.05 9.40 -6.38
N GLY A 173 3.15 8.72 -6.06
CA GLY A 173 4.52 9.22 -6.26
C GLY A 173 5.01 10.23 -5.22
N LYS A 174 4.24 10.51 -4.16
CA LYS A 174 4.66 11.36 -3.02
C LYS A 174 4.99 10.53 -1.80
N VAL A 175 6.07 10.90 -1.10
CA VAL A 175 6.46 10.28 0.17
C VAL A 175 5.64 10.91 1.30
N LEU A 176 4.88 10.11 2.03
CA LEU A 176 4.04 10.57 3.15
C LEU A 176 4.71 10.35 4.53
N GLY A 177 5.73 9.51 4.58
CA GLY A 177 6.39 9.12 5.83
C GLY A 177 7.22 7.86 5.65
N CYS A 178 7.58 7.22 6.76
CA CYS A 178 8.31 5.95 6.77
C CYS A 178 7.61 4.92 7.66
N LEU A 179 7.51 3.69 7.17
CA LEU A 179 7.35 2.51 8.00
C LEU A 179 8.73 2.17 8.59
N CYS A 180 8.79 2.09 9.91
CA CYS A 180 10.01 1.87 10.65
C CYS A 180 9.95 0.52 11.38
N GLY A 181 11.04 -0.24 11.30
CA GLY A 181 11.18 -1.52 12.00
C GLY A 181 12.40 -1.51 12.90
N ARG A 182 12.19 -1.73 14.20
CA ARG A 182 13.24 -1.81 15.21
C ARG A 182 13.67 -3.25 15.41
N VAL A 183 14.96 -3.50 15.33
CA VAL A 183 15.58 -4.81 15.60
C VAL A 183 16.64 -4.61 16.69
N PRO A 184 16.57 -5.35 17.82
CA PRO A 184 17.67 -5.42 18.78
C PRO A 184 18.93 -5.99 18.12
N ASN A 185 20.07 -5.33 18.30
CA ASN A 185 21.32 -5.72 17.62
C ASN A 185 21.78 -7.14 17.98
N ASP A 186 21.39 -7.63 19.15
CA ASP A 186 21.56 -9.01 19.61
C ASP A 186 21.14 -10.08 18.60
N VAL A 187 20.16 -9.79 17.74
CA VAL A 187 19.73 -10.70 16.66
C VAL A 187 20.90 -11.00 15.70
N LEU A 188 21.74 -10.01 15.38
CA LEU A 188 22.92 -10.22 14.54
C LEU A 188 23.97 -11.11 15.22
N GLY A 189 24.17 -10.92 16.52
CA GLY A 189 25.08 -11.75 17.31
C GLY A 189 24.63 -13.21 17.32
N ASP A 190 23.34 -13.44 17.52
CA ASP A 190 22.75 -14.76 17.41
C ASP A 190 22.94 -15.37 16.00
N LEU A 191 22.72 -14.61 14.93
CA LEU A 191 22.84 -15.13 13.55
C LEU A 191 24.25 -15.66 13.23
N ILE A 192 25.30 -14.97 13.67
CA ILE A 192 26.69 -15.41 13.42
C ILE A 192 27.19 -16.46 14.41
N GLN A 193 26.45 -16.71 15.50
CA GLN A 193 26.77 -17.68 16.54
C GLN A 193 25.93 -18.97 16.45
N ARG A 194 24.73 -18.92 15.86
CA ARG A 194 23.71 -20.00 15.82
C ARG A 194 24.10 -21.27 15.05
N GLU A 195 25.25 -21.33 14.39
CA GLU A 195 25.73 -22.57 13.79
C GLU A 195 26.07 -23.59 14.88
N ALA A 196 25.22 -24.60 15.08
CA ALA A 196 25.36 -25.64 16.11
C ALA A 196 26.57 -26.58 15.90
N GLY A 197 27.36 -26.35 14.85
CA GLY A 197 28.68 -26.93 14.62
C GLY A 197 29.77 -25.86 14.70
N HIS A 198 30.03 -25.30 15.88
CA HIS A 198 31.30 -24.61 16.11
C HIS A 198 32.43 -25.60 15.82
N ILE A 199 33.04 -25.48 14.64
CA ILE A 199 34.15 -26.35 14.23
C ILE A 199 35.26 -26.26 15.27
N PHE A 200 35.46 -25.09 15.86
CA PHE A 200 36.32 -24.89 17.03
C PHE A 200 35.42 -24.54 18.22
N ALA A 201 35.03 -25.55 18.99
CA ALA A 201 34.02 -25.40 20.04
C ALA A 201 34.58 -24.71 21.29
N GLU A 202 35.88 -24.89 21.58
CA GLU A 202 36.53 -24.36 22.79
C GLU A 202 36.96 -22.90 22.65
N SER A 203 37.26 -22.45 21.42
CA SER A 203 37.87 -21.16 21.16
C SER A 203 37.40 -20.43 19.91
N GLY A 204 36.51 -21.04 19.11
CA GLY A 204 36.00 -20.43 17.89
C GLY A 204 35.20 -19.17 18.18
N ASP A 205 35.71 -18.03 17.78
CA ASP A 205 35.18 -16.72 18.08
C ASP A 205 34.69 -16.01 16.82
N ASN A 206 33.45 -15.54 16.86
CA ASN A 206 32.79 -14.87 15.75
C ASN A 206 32.27 -13.53 16.26
N TYR A 207 32.75 -12.45 15.69
CA TYR A 207 32.35 -11.12 16.13
C TYR A 207 32.29 -10.14 14.97
N LEU A 208 31.36 -9.19 15.10
CA LEU A 208 31.24 -8.04 14.23
C LEU A 208 31.97 -6.85 14.83
N PHE A 209 32.53 -6.02 13.96
CA PHE A 209 33.21 -4.80 14.34
C PHE A 209 33.00 -3.70 13.30
N MET A 210 33.10 -2.44 13.72
CA MET A 210 32.97 -1.31 12.83
C MET A 210 34.23 -1.14 11.99
N ALA A 211 34.15 -1.37 10.68
CA ALA A 211 35.30 -1.16 9.78
C ALA A 211 35.38 0.32 9.34
N GLN A 212 34.23 0.93 9.06
CA GLN A 212 34.10 2.34 8.75
C GLN A 212 32.66 2.80 8.99
N SER A 213 32.43 3.65 9.99
CA SER A 213 31.15 4.34 10.14
C SER A 213 31.12 5.61 9.28
N LEU A 214 30.13 5.68 8.39
CA LEU A 214 29.87 6.80 7.50
C LEU A 214 28.69 7.64 8.02
N PHE A 215 27.70 7.03 8.65
CA PHE A 215 26.55 7.76 9.18
C PHE A 215 26.87 8.48 10.50
N ASP A 216 27.52 7.78 11.44
CA ASP A 216 27.98 8.32 12.72
C ASP A 216 29.51 8.23 12.84
N PRO A 217 30.25 9.26 12.37
CA PRO A 217 31.72 9.28 12.47
C PRO A 217 32.26 9.21 13.90
N GLY A 218 31.42 9.31 14.94
CA GLY A 218 31.81 9.13 16.34
C GLY A 218 32.16 7.68 16.70
N ILE A 219 31.75 6.69 15.91
CA ILE A 219 32.09 5.28 16.14
C ILE A 219 33.48 4.98 15.59
N ASP A 220 34.40 4.66 16.50
CA ASP A 220 35.78 4.32 16.18
C ASP A 220 35.91 3.03 15.34
N LYS A 221 36.98 2.96 14.54
CA LYS A 221 37.33 1.74 13.80
C LYS A 221 37.73 0.63 14.76
N GLY A 222 37.16 -0.56 14.57
CA GLY A 222 37.36 -1.74 15.38
C GLY A 222 36.51 -1.78 16.66
N THR A 223 35.55 -0.86 16.82
CA THR A 223 34.53 -0.95 17.86
C THR A 223 33.69 -2.21 17.65
N ALA A 224 33.38 -2.96 18.71
CA ALA A 224 32.59 -4.18 18.62
C ALA A 224 31.12 -3.83 18.29
N LEU A 225 30.52 -4.63 17.41
CA LEU A 225 29.13 -4.44 16.95
C LEU A 225 28.25 -5.67 17.21
N SER A 226 28.79 -6.71 17.82
CA SER A 226 28.01 -7.86 18.24
C SER A 226 28.64 -8.48 19.46
N ARG A 227 27.80 -9.15 20.25
CA ARG A 227 28.23 -10.19 21.17
C ARG A 227 29.16 -11.16 20.42
N SER A 228 30.34 -11.41 20.97
CA SER A 228 31.02 -12.69 20.72
C SER A 228 30.68 -13.65 21.86
N ARG A 229 31.31 -14.83 21.96
CA ARG A 229 31.14 -15.78 23.08
C ARG A 229 31.59 -15.24 24.46
N PHE A 230 31.64 -13.92 24.60
CA PHE A 230 32.11 -13.15 25.72
C PHE A 230 31.29 -13.23 26.99
N GLU A 231 30.08 -13.79 26.96
CA GLU A 231 29.22 -13.93 28.15
C GLU A 231 29.03 -15.38 28.60
N ASP A 232 29.37 -16.35 27.74
CA ASP A 232 29.30 -17.77 28.07
C ASP A 232 30.54 -18.18 28.87
N GLY A 233 30.36 -18.82 30.03
CA GLY A 233 31.46 -19.34 30.87
C GLY A 233 32.25 -20.49 30.25
N THR A 234 32.19 -20.65 28.92
CA THR A 234 32.75 -21.75 28.13
C THR A 234 34.21 -21.52 27.72
N PHE A 235 34.75 -20.31 27.92
CA PHE A 235 36.19 -20.09 27.73
C PHE A 235 37.00 -20.97 28.69
N THR A 236 38.18 -21.39 28.24
CA THR A 236 39.16 -22.23 28.97
C THR A 236 39.57 -21.72 30.35
N HIS A 237 39.19 -20.49 30.71
CA HIS A 237 39.39 -19.87 32.03
C HIS A 237 38.09 -19.43 32.76
N GLY A 238 36.91 -19.62 32.17
CA GLY A 238 35.61 -19.35 32.82
C GLY A 238 35.24 -17.88 33.02
N GLU A 239 36.05 -16.96 32.51
CA GLU A 239 35.84 -15.51 32.60
C GLU A 239 35.06 -14.98 31.39
N ASN A 240 34.23 -13.97 31.61
CA ASN A 240 33.36 -13.39 30.59
C ASN A 240 33.41 -11.85 30.71
N LEU A 241 33.09 -11.06 29.68
CA LEU A 241 33.24 -9.60 29.70
C LEU A 241 32.31 -8.92 30.71
N LYS A 242 31.22 -9.57 31.13
CA LYS A 242 30.35 -9.07 32.20
C LYS A 242 31.00 -9.22 33.58
N SER A 243 31.76 -10.31 33.80
CA SER A 243 32.52 -10.59 35.02
C SER A 243 33.96 -10.05 34.99
N GLY A 244 34.44 -9.68 33.81
CA GLY A 244 35.79 -9.19 33.54
C GLY A 244 36.74 -10.31 33.12
N VAL A 245 37.37 -10.16 31.96
CA VAL A 245 38.44 -11.06 31.47
C VAL A 245 39.79 -10.53 31.95
N HIS A 246 40.43 -11.28 32.85
CA HIS A 246 41.72 -10.93 33.42
C HIS A 246 42.85 -11.26 32.44
N THR A 247 43.43 -10.22 31.85
CA THR A 247 44.69 -10.34 31.12
C THR A 247 45.86 -9.99 32.04
N ARG A 248 47.09 -10.32 31.64
CA ARG A 248 48.31 -9.93 32.37
C ARG A 248 48.52 -8.42 32.49
N TRP A 249 47.77 -7.61 31.74
CA TRP A 249 47.91 -6.16 31.67
C TRP A 249 46.71 -5.40 32.24
N LYS A 250 45.49 -5.85 31.92
CA LYS A 250 44.23 -5.23 32.36
C LYS A 250 43.10 -6.25 32.45
N THR A 251 42.11 -5.99 33.28
CA THR A 251 40.81 -6.67 33.17
C THR A 251 40.00 -5.98 32.08
N VAL A 252 39.54 -6.73 31.08
CA VAL A 252 38.65 -6.23 30.03
C VAL A 252 37.21 -6.53 30.46
N GLN A 253 36.37 -5.50 30.66
CA GLN A 253 35.01 -5.65 31.16
C GLN A 253 34.08 -4.60 30.52
N ILE A 254 32.81 -4.95 30.32
CA ILE A 254 31.73 -4.04 29.92
C ILE A 254 31.10 -3.35 31.15
N GLN A 255 30.88 -2.04 31.09
CA GLN A 255 30.28 -1.23 32.17
C GLN A 255 28.79 -0.96 31.95
N GLN A 256 28.35 -0.76 30.70
CA GLN A 256 26.96 -0.33 30.38
C GLN A 256 26.10 -1.43 29.74
N HIS A 257 26.56 -2.68 29.76
CA HIS A 257 25.89 -3.80 29.09
C HIS A 257 25.72 -3.61 27.58
N THR A 258 26.61 -2.87 26.91
CA THR A 258 26.61 -2.70 25.44
C THR A 258 27.96 -3.06 24.86
N GLU A 259 28.02 -3.59 23.64
CA GLU A 259 29.30 -3.94 23.01
C GLU A 259 30.02 -2.74 22.41
N LEU A 260 29.31 -1.62 22.19
CA LEU A 260 29.86 -0.39 21.61
C LEU A 260 30.96 0.27 22.48
N GLU A 261 31.08 -0.10 23.75
CA GLU A 261 32.18 0.37 24.62
C GLU A 261 33.51 -0.37 24.37
N LEU A 262 33.46 -1.50 23.66
CA LEU A 262 34.63 -2.33 23.39
C LEU A 262 35.23 -1.98 22.05
N ARG A 263 36.56 -1.96 22.03
CA ARG A 263 37.34 -1.87 20.80
C ARG A 263 38.33 -3.01 20.76
N PHE A 264 38.35 -3.77 19.65
CA PHE A 264 39.20 -4.94 19.45
C PHE A 264 40.68 -4.54 19.32
N THR A 265 41.27 -4.21 20.46
CA THR A 265 42.65 -3.76 20.61
C THR A 265 43.46 -4.81 21.35
N ASP A 266 44.70 -5.01 20.93
CA ASP A 266 45.64 -5.87 21.65
C ASP A 266 46.00 -5.20 23.00
N PRO A 267 45.75 -5.84 24.16
CA PRO A 267 46.02 -5.28 25.48
C PRO A 267 47.47 -4.84 25.70
N ALA A 268 48.43 -5.48 25.03
CA ALA A 268 49.84 -5.16 25.18
C ALA A 268 50.25 -3.90 24.39
N THR A 269 49.61 -3.63 23.25
CA THR A 269 49.99 -2.51 22.35
C THR A 269 48.99 -1.36 22.36
N GLN A 270 47.75 -1.59 22.83
CA GLN A 270 46.58 -0.71 22.69
C GLN A 270 46.26 -0.32 21.23
N GLN A 271 46.84 -1.01 20.25
CA GLN A 271 46.49 -0.86 18.83
C GLN A 271 45.46 -1.91 18.45
N LEU A 272 44.74 -1.69 17.34
CA LEU A 272 43.88 -2.73 16.77
C LEU A 272 44.67 -4.01 16.58
N HIS A 273 44.12 -5.13 17.06
CA HIS A 273 44.80 -6.41 16.92
C HIS A 273 44.96 -6.74 15.41
N PRO A 274 45.98 -7.53 15.03
CA PRO A 274 46.42 -7.65 13.64
C PRO A 274 45.32 -8.18 12.71
N GLY A 275 44.44 -9.04 13.21
CA GLY A 275 43.26 -9.55 12.51
C GLY A 275 42.37 -8.41 12.01
N VAL A 276 41.65 -7.73 12.92
CA VAL A 276 40.79 -6.57 12.58
C VAL A 276 41.54 -5.50 11.78
N ARG A 277 42.78 -5.17 12.16
CA ARG A 277 43.59 -4.15 11.49
C ARG A 277 43.79 -4.47 9.99
N GLU A 278 44.16 -5.70 9.68
CA GLU A 278 44.39 -6.12 8.29
C GLU A 278 43.08 -6.30 7.51
N THR A 279 42.01 -6.76 8.17
CA THR A 279 40.67 -6.83 7.56
C THR A 279 40.20 -5.46 7.12
N ILE A 280 40.31 -4.45 7.98
CA ILE A 280 39.95 -3.05 7.64
C ILE A 280 40.82 -2.53 6.51
N ARG A 281 42.13 -2.80 6.55
CA ARG A 281 43.08 -2.27 5.57
C ARG A 281 42.90 -2.88 4.17
N LYS A 282 42.60 -4.17 4.08
CA LYS A 282 42.55 -4.92 2.82
C LYS A 282 41.16 -5.30 2.35
N GLY A 283 40.15 -5.14 3.20
CA GLY A 283 38.79 -5.60 2.98
C GLY A 283 38.57 -7.10 3.25
N SER A 284 39.63 -7.90 3.26
CA SER A 284 39.62 -9.32 3.63
C SER A 284 41.03 -9.75 4.06
N ASN A 285 41.13 -10.68 5.00
CA ASN A 285 42.37 -11.31 5.40
C ASN A 285 42.14 -12.78 5.79
N LEU A 286 43.15 -13.61 5.59
CA LEU A 286 43.17 -15.00 6.04
C LEU A 286 44.57 -15.30 6.55
N PHE A 287 44.68 -15.87 7.74
CA PHE A 287 45.96 -16.28 8.31
C PHE A 287 45.80 -17.50 9.19
N VAL A 288 46.37 -18.62 8.76
CA VAL A 288 46.28 -19.90 9.47
C VAL A 288 47.62 -20.49 9.87
N THR A 289 48.74 -19.91 9.44
CA THR A 289 50.07 -20.47 9.67
C THR A 289 50.66 -20.13 11.04
N TYR A 290 51.62 -20.92 11.51
CA TYR A 290 52.43 -20.56 12.68
C TYR A 290 53.21 -19.26 12.43
N PRO A 291 53.29 -18.32 13.38
CA PRO A 291 52.93 -18.47 14.80
C PRO A 291 51.52 -17.99 15.17
N GLY A 292 50.61 -17.81 14.22
CA GLY A 292 49.36 -17.08 14.48
C GLY A 292 49.61 -15.58 14.68
N TYR A 293 48.57 -14.86 15.10
CA TYR A 293 48.64 -13.46 15.53
C TYR A 293 47.92 -13.28 16.88
N SER A 294 48.17 -12.19 17.59
CA SER A 294 47.49 -11.90 18.87
C SER A 294 46.07 -11.41 18.63
N ASP A 295 45.11 -11.89 19.39
CA ASP A 295 43.77 -11.29 19.44
C ASP A 295 43.67 -10.20 20.52
N TYR A 296 42.45 -9.72 20.79
CA TYR A 296 42.16 -8.75 21.85
C TYR A 296 42.33 -9.32 23.28
N ARG A 297 42.52 -10.64 23.46
CA ARG A 297 42.90 -11.28 24.73
C ARG A 297 44.41 -11.45 24.84
N HIS A 298 45.15 -11.14 23.78
CA HIS A 298 46.57 -11.42 23.62
C HIS A 298 46.89 -12.93 23.66
N VAL A 299 46.03 -13.77 23.07
CA VAL A 299 46.27 -15.20 22.84
C VAL A 299 46.50 -15.49 21.36
N PRO A 300 47.26 -16.54 21.00
CA PRO A 300 47.59 -16.81 19.61
C PRO A 300 46.38 -17.40 18.91
N VAL A 301 45.90 -16.70 17.89
CA VAL A 301 44.76 -17.11 17.07
C VAL A 301 45.13 -17.24 15.60
N VAL A 302 44.26 -17.93 14.88
CA VAL A 302 44.21 -18.01 13.42
C VAL A 302 42.78 -17.76 12.97
N GLY A 303 42.60 -17.25 11.77
CA GLY A 303 41.25 -16.95 11.31
C GLY A 303 41.19 -16.22 9.99
N LYS A 304 39.96 -15.82 9.67
CA LYS A 304 39.60 -15.03 8.52
C LYS A 304 38.77 -13.84 8.94
N GLY A 305 39.01 -12.70 8.30
CA GLY A 305 38.18 -11.53 8.41
C GLY A 305 37.71 -11.05 7.05
N VAL A 306 36.53 -10.45 7.02
CA VAL A 306 35.96 -9.82 5.84
C VAL A 306 35.24 -8.54 6.20
N THR A 307 35.35 -7.52 5.35
CA THR A 307 34.48 -6.33 5.42
C THR A 307 33.30 -6.46 4.48
N PHE A 308 32.14 -5.99 4.90
CA PHE A 308 30.91 -6.06 4.14
C PHE A 308 30.02 -4.86 4.46
N GLN A 309 28.90 -4.75 3.74
CA GLN A 309 27.88 -3.72 3.95
C GLN A 309 26.53 -4.40 3.92
N LEU A 310 25.68 -4.13 4.92
CA LEU A 310 24.31 -4.63 4.93
C LEU A 310 23.46 -3.81 3.93
N PRO A 311 22.53 -4.46 3.21
CA PRO A 311 21.58 -3.74 2.35
C PRO A 311 20.91 -2.55 3.06
N GLY A 312 20.98 -1.38 2.43
CA GLY A 312 20.40 -0.14 2.96
C GLY A 312 21.23 0.58 4.02
N SER A 313 22.30 -0.02 4.56
CA SER A 313 23.19 0.64 5.52
C SER A 313 24.29 1.40 4.79
N PRO A 314 24.63 2.63 5.18
CA PRO A 314 25.78 3.35 4.63
C PRO A 314 27.10 2.89 5.23
N ASP A 315 27.08 2.19 6.37
CA ASP A 315 28.28 1.85 7.13
C ASP A 315 28.95 0.59 6.58
N ARG A 316 30.28 0.52 6.70
CA ARG A 316 31.04 -0.69 6.38
C ARG A 316 31.35 -1.45 7.66
N TRP A 317 30.86 -2.67 7.69
CA TRP A 317 31.00 -3.60 8.79
C TRP A 317 32.19 -4.51 8.53
N GLY A 318 32.73 -5.09 9.59
CA GLY A 318 33.70 -6.15 9.55
C GLY A 318 33.23 -7.34 10.36
N MET A 319 33.61 -8.53 9.94
CA MET A 319 33.40 -9.77 10.68
C MET A 319 34.73 -10.51 10.77
N MET A 320 35.05 -11.00 11.97
CA MET A 320 36.14 -11.95 12.19
C MET A 320 35.57 -13.32 12.55
N CYS A 321 36.18 -14.36 12.01
CA CYS A 321 35.99 -15.75 12.37
C CYS A 321 37.35 -16.30 12.76
N GLU A 322 37.61 -16.42 14.07
CA GLU A 322 38.90 -16.79 14.64
C GLU A 322 38.78 -18.05 15.49
N ALA A 323 39.91 -18.72 15.73
CA ALA A 323 40.02 -19.74 16.76
C ALA A 323 41.44 -19.72 17.34
N ASP A 324 41.58 -20.20 18.57
CA ASP A 324 42.88 -20.32 19.20
C ASP A 324 43.76 -21.28 18.39
N LEU A 325 45.00 -20.85 18.11
CA LEU A 325 46.01 -21.65 17.42
C LEU A 325 46.20 -23.01 18.10
N GLU A 326 46.07 -23.05 19.42
CA GLU A 326 46.12 -24.29 20.20
C GLU A 326 45.02 -25.26 19.78
N GLU A 327 43.74 -24.86 19.76
CA GLU A 327 42.64 -25.76 19.41
C GLU A 327 42.77 -26.26 17.96
N VAL A 328 43.06 -25.35 17.03
CA VAL A 328 43.17 -25.66 15.59
C VAL A 328 44.27 -26.69 15.32
N TYR A 329 45.42 -26.59 16.02
CA TYR A 329 46.57 -27.45 15.80
C TYR A 329 46.82 -28.50 16.88
N ARG A 330 45.95 -28.64 17.90
CA ARG A 330 45.99 -29.73 18.89
C ARG A 330 45.63 -31.09 18.27
N ARG A 331 45.07 -31.06 17.07
CA ARG A 331 44.75 -32.23 16.26
C ARG A 331 45.92 -33.21 16.13
N ARG A 332 45.63 -34.51 16.22
CA ARG A 332 46.58 -35.61 15.98
C ARG A 332 45.94 -36.55 14.98
N SER A 333 46.63 -36.78 13.86
CA SER A 333 46.09 -37.61 12.80
C SER A 333 45.79 -39.04 13.28
N LEU A 334 44.81 -39.69 12.66
CA LEU A 334 44.49 -41.10 12.87
C LEU A 334 45.72 -41.99 12.74
N SER A 335 46.60 -41.69 11.78
CA SER A 335 47.88 -42.38 11.62
C SER A 335 48.72 -42.29 12.90
N HIS A 336 48.86 -41.10 13.49
CA HIS A 336 49.56 -40.90 14.75
C HIS A 336 48.86 -41.59 15.93
N GLY A 337 47.52 -41.51 15.98
CA GLY A 337 46.68 -42.14 16.99
C GLY A 337 46.79 -43.67 16.99
N LEU A 338 46.92 -44.30 15.82
CA LEU A 338 47.09 -45.74 15.65
C LEU A 338 48.56 -46.18 15.83
N MET A 339 49.53 -45.33 15.46
CA MET A 339 50.95 -45.65 15.60
C MET A 339 51.38 -45.74 17.06
N LYS A 340 50.80 -44.93 17.96
CA LYS A 340 51.10 -44.99 19.41
C LYS A 340 50.83 -46.36 20.05
N PRO A 341 49.61 -46.91 20.00
CA PRO A 341 49.35 -48.24 20.55
C PRO A 341 50.13 -49.32 19.77
N TYR A 342 50.34 -49.18 18.46
CA TYR A 342 51.17 -50.10 17.69
C TYR A 342 52.61 -50.17 18.20
N LEU A 343 53.27 -49.02 18.34
CA LEU A 343 54.64 -48.95 18.86
C LEU A 343 54.71 -49.43 20.32
N ALA A 344 53.72 -49.09 21.14
CA ALA A 344 53.65 -49.54 22.53
C ALA A 344 53.52 -51.07 22.63
N THR A 345 52.63 -51.69 21.85
CA THR A 345 52.48 -53.16 21.84
C THR A 345 53.67 -53.85 21.23
N MET A 346 54.27 -53.32 20.15
CA MET A 346 55.49 -53.87 19.54
C MET A 346 56.70 -53.78 20.46
N THR A 347 56.91 -52.63 21.11
CA THR A 347 58.02 -52.44 22.06
C THR A 347 57.84 -53.31 23.29
N GLY A 348 56.61 -53.40 23.82
CA GLY A 348 56.28 -54.29 24.93
C GLY A 348 56.47 -55.76 24.58
N LEU A 349 56.06 -56.18 23.37
CA LEU A 349 56.28 -57.52 22.85
C LEU A 349 57.77 -57.83 22.74
N PHE A 350 58.55 -56.93 22.12
CA PHE A 350 60.00 -57.08 21.98
C PHE A 350 60.69 -57.19 23.34
N ALA A 351 60.37 -56.29 24.28
CA ALA A 351 60.96 -56.29 25.63
C ALA A 351 60.60 -57.56 26.41
N CYS A 352 59.36 -58.04 26.31
CA CYS A 352 58.91 -59.29 26.94
C CYS A 352 59.69 -60.49 26.38
N ASN A 353 59.75 -60.64 25.06
CA ASN A 353 60.48 -61.73 24.42
C ASN A 353 61.98 -61.68 24.74
N PHE A 354 62.60 -60.49 24.70
CA PHE A 354 63.99 -60.31 25.07
C PHE A 354 64.27 -60.73 26.53
N MET A 355 63.40 -60.34 27.47
CA MET A 355 63.55 -60.73 28.88
C MET A 355 63.37 -62.24 29.09
N VAL A 356 62.37 -62.85 28.47
CA VAL A 356 62.13 -64.30 28.56
C VAL A 356 63.31 -65.06 27.97
N GLN A 357 63.82 -64.64 26.82
CA GLN A 357 64.91 -65.35 26.14
C GLN A 357 66.25 -65.23 26.89
N HIS A 358 66.55 -64.08 27.48
CA HIS A 358 67.88 -63.82 28.08
C HIS A 358 67.96 -64.08 29.60
N TYR A 359 66.83 -64.04 30.32
CA TYR A 359 66.82 -64.09 31.79
C TYR A 359 65.95 -65.20 32.41
N SER A 360 65.13 -65.94 31.66
CA SER A 360 64.18 -66.89 32.26
C SER A 360 64.79 -68.25 32.67
N GLY A 361 65.84 -68.71 31.98
CA GLY A 361 66.42 -70.04 32.18
C GLY A 361 65.49 -71.22 31.80
N LEU A 362 64.39 -70.96 31.09
CA LEU A 362 63.40 -71.97 30.71
C LEU A 362 63.87 -72.83 29.51
N ALA A 363 63.24 -73.99 29.32
CA ALA A 363 63.49 -74.84 28.15
C ALA A 363 62.97 -74.19 26.85
N GLN A 364 63.64 -74.42 25.72
CA GLN A 364 63.34 -73.77 24.44
C GLN A 364 61.88 -73.88 24.02
N GLY A 365 61.25 -75.07 24.14
CA GLY A 365 59.84 -75.24 23.77
C GLY A 365 58.85 -74.45 24.64
N VAL A 366 59.22 -74.14 25.89
CA VAL A 366 58.41 -73.28 26.77
C VAL A 366 58.58 -71.81 26.38
N ILE A 367 59.81 -71.40 25.99
CA ILE A 367 60.09 -70.07 25.46
C ILE A 367 59.25 -69.84 24.20
N ASP A 368 59.34 -70.72 23.20
CA ASP A 368 58.58 -70.61 21.94
C ASP A 368 57.07 -70.49 22.18
N ALA A 369 56.52 -71.23 23.14
CA ALA A 369 55.10 -71.15 23.51
C ALA A 369 54.72 -69.79 24.13
N ILE A 370 55.58 -69.23 24.98
CA ILE A 370 55.38 -67.90 25.58
C ILE A 370 55.48 -66.81 24.51
N GLU A 371 56.41 -66.94 23.55
CA GLU A 371 56.55 -65.99 22.44
C GLU A 371 55.26 -65.93 21.60
N VAL A 372 54.71 -67.09 21.20
CA VAL A 372 53.44 -67.17 20.46
C VAL A 372 52.28 -66.56 21.26
N LEU A 373 52.18 -66.87 22.55
CA LEU A 373 51.12 -66.31 23.40
C LEU A 373 51.23 -64.80 23.55
N SER A 374 52.46 -64.28 23.76
CA SER A 374 52.71 -62.85 23.86
C SER A 374 52.37 -62.11 22.57
N MET A 375 52.65 -62.72 21.40
CA MET A 375 52.29 -62.18 20.09
C MET A 375 50.76 -62.11 19.89
N LEU A 376 50.02 -63.14 20.28
CA LEU A 376 48.55 -63.14 20.26
C LEU A 376 47.99 -62.05 21.19
N CYS A 377 48.50 -61.96 22.42
CA CYS A 377 48.10 -60.93 23.37
C CYS A 377 48.38 -59.51 22.85
N ALA A 378 49.56 -59.26 22.27
CA ALA A 378 49.90 -57.97 21.67
C ALA A 378 48.98 -57.61 20.49
N THR A 379 48.62 -58.59 19.67
CA THR A 379 47.68 -58.42 18.54
C THR A 379 46.28 -58.06 19.01
N VAL A 380 45.75 -58.79 20.01
CA VAL A 380 44.44 -58.50 20.61
C VAL A 380 44.44 -57.11 21.25
N LEU A 381 45.47 -56.78 22.01
CA LEU A 381 45.59 -55.48 22.68
C LEU A 381 45.64 -54.33 21.67
N PHE A 382 46.41 -54.48 20.58
CA PHE A 382 46.45 -53.49 19.50
C PHE A 382 45.08 -53.33 18.83
N SER A 383 44.40 -54.44 18.52
CA SER A 383 43.05 -54.44 17.92
C SER A 383 42.02 -53.71 18.79
N LEU A 384 42.02 -53.98 20.11
CA LEU A 384 41.12 -53.36 21.08
C LEU A 384 41.38 -51.85 21.27
N LEU A 385 42.65 -51.43 21.29
CA LEU A 385 43.03 -50.05 21.58
C LEU A 385 43.00 -49.12 20.36
N GLY A 386 43.18 -49.64 19.14
CA GLY A 386 43.20 -48.87 17.90
C GLY A 386 41.99 -49.15 17.01
N PRO A 387 42.07 -50.15 16.10
CA PRO A 387 41.07 -50.37 15.05
C PRO A 387 39.62 -50.50 15.54
N LYS A 388 39.37 -51.23 16.64
CA LYS A 388 37.99 -51.39 17.15
C LYS A 388 37.38 -50.07 17.63
N ARG A 389 38.16 -49.18 18.25
CA ARG A 389 37.69 -47.85 18.67
C ARG A 389 37.37 -46.95 17.48
N LEU A 390 38.24 -46.99 16.46
CA LEU A 390 38.00 -46.27 15.22
C LEU A 390 36.72 -46.76 14.52
N ALA A 391 36.56 -48.08 14.39
CA ALA A 391 35.36 -48.68 13.80
C ALA A 391 34.09 -48.30 14.57
N ALA A 392 34.13 -48.27 15.90
CA ALA A 392 32.99 -47.85 16.73
C ALA A 392 32.55 -46.41 16.43
N ARG A 393 33.49 -45.45 16.32
CA ARG A 393 33.18 -44.05 15.99
C ARG A 393 32.61 -43.89 14.59
N LEU A 394 33.19 -44.59 13.60
CA LEU A 394 32.67 -44.56 12.23
C LEU A 394 31.27 -45.19 12.13
N ASN A 395 31.00 -46.24 12.91
CA ASN A 395 29.67 -46.84 13.00
C ASN A 395 28.65 -45.89 13.63
N GLU A 396 29.03 -45.13 14.66
CA GLU A 396 28.18 -44.09 15.27
C GLU A 396 27.82 -43.00 14.25
N MET A 397 28.80 -42.45 13.52
CA MET A 397 28.55 -41.48 12.45
C MET A 397 27.67 -42.06 11.34
N THR A 398 27.92 -43.31 10.94
CA THR A 398 27.10 -44.02 9.95
C THR A 398 25.68 -44.18 10.45
N SER A 399 25.47 -44.45 11.74
CA SER A 399 24.13 -44.61 12.31
C SER A 399 23.31 -43.33 12.26
N VAL A 400 23.92 -42.17 12.54
CA VAL A 400 23.25 -40.86 12.45
C VAL A 400 22.90 -40.52 11.00
N ILE A 401 23.85 -40.68 10.06
CA ILE A 401 23.58 -40.44 8.63
C ILE A 401 22.49 -41.39 8.12
N ARG A 402 22.54 -42.66 8.52
CA ARG A 402 21.55 -43.67 8.17
C ARG A 402 20.17 -43.33 8.73
N ALA A 403 20.07 -42.86 9.98
CA ALA A 403 18.80 -42.44 10.57
C ALA A 403 18.16 -41.27 9.80
N ILE A 404 18.98 -40.32 9.36
CA ILE A 404 18.52 -39.20 8.51
C ILE A 404 18.11 -39.68 7.12
N ALA A 405 18.86 -40.61 6.52
CA ALA A 405 18.63 -41.10 5.16
C ALA A 405 17.50 -42.14 5.03
N GLU A 406 17.32 -43.03 6.01
CA GLU A 406 16.40 -44.19 5.94
C GLU A 406 15.02 -43.97 6.59
N GLY A 407 14.74 -42.81 7.19
CA GLY A 407 13.35 -42.35 7.29
C GLY A 407 12.74 -42.13 8.67
N GLU A 408 13.45 -41.53 9.61
CA GLU A 408 12.79 -40.78 10.69
C GLU A 408 12.98 -39.27 10.58
N GLY A 409 13.82 -38.79 9.65
CA GLY A 409 14.00 -37.37 9.36
C GLY A 409 14.32 -36.52 10.59
N ASN A 410 14.83 -37.14 11.66
CA ASN A 410 15.02 -36.47 12.94
C ASN A 410 16.26 -35.58 12.86
N LEU A 411 16.04 -34.35 12.41
CA LEU A 411 17.06 -33.30 12.30
C LEU A 411 17.37 -32.66 13.66
N ARG A 412 16.92 -33.25 14.78
CA ARG A 412 17.33 -32.89 16.14
C ARG A 412 18.47 -33.76 16.66
N GLN A 413 18.72 -34.91 16.04
CA GLN A 413 19.83 -35.77 16.46
C GLN A 413 21.17 -35.10 16.14
N ARG A 414 22.10 -35.15 17.10
CA ARG A 414 23.47 -34.65 16.95
C ARG A 414 24.45 -35.68 17.50
N LEU A 415 25.63 -35.75 16.89
CA LEU A 415 26.77 -36.44 17.46
C LEU A 415 27.25 -35.70 18.70
N ASP A 416 27.53 -36.42 19.79
CA ASP A 416 27.99 -35.85 21.06
C ASP A 416 29.36 -35.19 20.90
N ALA A 417 29.38 -33.85 20.93
CA ALA A 417 30.59 -33.05 20.78
C ALA A 417 31.64 -33.36 21.86
N THR A 418 31.23 -33.77 23.06
CA THR A 418 32.16 -34.06 24.17
C THR A 418 32.95 -35.35 23.96
N ARG A 419 32.46 -36.25 23.10
CA ARG A 419 33.10 -37.53 22.76
C ARG A 419 33.93 -37.47 21.49
N MET A 420 33.91 -36.34 20.79
CA MET A 420 34.67 -36.16 19.56
C MET A 420 36.16 -36.10 19.86
N ALA A 421 36.94 -36.87 19.10
CA ALA A 421 38.39 -36.82 19.22
C ALA A 421 38.99 -35.68 18.41
N ASN A 422 40.14 -35.19 18.84
CA ASN A 422 40.91 -34.20 18.09
C ASN A 422 41.69 -34.87 16.93
N ASP A 423 40.97 -35.53 16.01
CA ASP A 423 41.50 -36.24 14.83
C ASP A 423 40.52 -36.11 13.64
N GLU A 424 40.84 -36.72 12.49
CA GLU A 424 39.99 -36.72 11.29
C GLU A 424 38.54 -37.18 11.57
N THR A 425 38.33 -38.11 12.52
CA THR A 425 36.98 -38.60 12.81
C THR A 425 36.16 -37.58 13.57
N GLY A 426 36.76 -36.87 14.54
CA GLY A 426 36.06 -35.77 15.19
C GLY A 426 35.77 -34.60 14.26
N ASP A 427 36.67 -34.28 13.32
CA ASP A 427 36.41 -33.28 12.28
C ASP A 427 35.17 -33.67 11.45
N MET A 428 35.11 -34.92 10.99
CA MET A 428 33.97 -35.44 10.25
C MET A 428 32.69 -35.36 11.09
N GLY A 429 32.74 -35.70 12.38
CA GLY A 429 31.60 -35.57 13.29
C GLY A 429 31.10 -34.14 13.43
N ARG A 430 31.99 -33.15 13.55
CA ARG A 430 31.65 -31.72 13.60
C ARG A 430 30.99 -31.25 12.30
N TRP A 431 31.53 -31.64 11.15
CA TRP A 431 30.93 -31.33 9.85
C TRP A 431 29.58 -32.01 9.62
N ILE A 432 29.38 -33.23 10.12
CA ILE A 432 28.07 -33.89 10.11
C ILE A 432 27.07 -33.07 10.92
N ASN A 433 27.40 -32.64 12.14
CA ASN A 433 26.50 -31.80 12.94
C ASN A 433 26.15 -30.49 12.21
N SER A 434 27.15 -29.79 11.67
CA SER A 434 26.94 -28.56 10.88
C SER A 434 26.04 -28.79 9.66
N PHE A 435 26.22 -29.92 8.96
CA PHE A 435 25.33 -30.30 7.85
C PHE A 435 23.90 -30.54 8.31
N ILE A 436 23.69 -31.20 9.45
CA ILE A 436 22.36 -31.42 10.02
C ILE A 436 21.71 -30.09 10.43
N ASP A 437 22.46 -29.15 11.01
CA ASP A 437 21.96 -27.82 11.36
C ASP A 437 21.49 -27.04 10.12
N HIS A 438 22.27 -27.10 9.04
CA HIS A 438 21.88 -26.45 7.79
C HIS A 438 20.61 -27.06 7.21
N LEU A 439 20.49 -28.39 7.23
CA LEU A 439 19.25 -29.07 6.83
C LEU A 439 18.06 -28.71 7.74
N ASP A 440 18.25 -28.71 9.06
CA ASP A 440 17.21 -28.35 10.04
C ASP A 440 16.67 -26.93 9.79
N SER A 441 17.58 -25.99 9.53
CA SER A 441 17.23 -24.60 9.19
C SER A 441 16.45 -24.50 7.88
N VAL A 442 16.94 -25.10 6.79
CA VAL A 442 16.28 -25.06 5.47
C VAL A 442 14.90 -25.72 5.53
N VAL A 443 14.80 -26.90 6.13
CA VAL A 443 13.54 -27.61 6.31
C VAL A 443 12.58 -26.79 7.18
N GLY A 444 13.05 -26.17 8.26
CA GLY A 444 12.28 -25.27 9.10
C GLY A 444 11.71 -24.07 8.35
N GLN A 445 12.51 -23.41 7.49
CA GLN A 445 12.05 -22.33 6.63
C GLN A 445 10.97 -22.80 5.65
N VAL A 446 11.14 -23.99 5.06
CA VAL A 446 10.15 -24.59 4.16
C VAL A 446 8.83 -24.90 4.90
N VAL A 447 8.89 -25.39 6.16
CA VAL A 447 7.69 -25.56 7.01
C VAL A 447 6.96 -24.23 7.18
N LYS A 448 7.68 -23.17 7.59
CA LYS A 448 7.11 -21.84 7.82
C LYS A 448 6.47 -21.29 6.54
N ALA A 449 7.18 -21.35 5.41
CA ALA A 449 6.66 -20.92 4.11
C ALA A 449 5.42 -21.72 3.69
N SER A 450 5.40 -23.03 3.89
CA SER A 450 4.23 -23.88 3.60
C SER A 450 2.99 -23.46 4.39
N HIS A 451 3.16 -23.14 5.68
CA HIS A 451 2.07 -22.69 6.53
C HIS A 451 1.54 -21.33 6.07
N THR A 452 2.43 -20.39 5.73
CA THR A 452 2.05 -19.08 5.17
C THR A 452 1.29 -19.22 3.84
N VAL A 453 1.73 -20.12 2.94
CA VAL A 453 1.00 -20.42 1.70
C VAL A 453 -0.38 -21.00 2.00
N GLY A 454 -0.48 -21.92 2.97
CA GLY A 454 -1.76 -22.53 3.37
C GLY A 454 -2.77 -21.50 3.89
N THR A 455 -2.34 -20.64 4.81
CA THR A 455 -3.18 -19.57 5.38
C THR A 455 -3.58 -18.52 4.33
N THR A 456 -2.64 -18.08 3.49
CA THR A 456 -2.90 -17.15 2.39
C THR A 456 -3.90 -17.73 1.38
N ASN A 457 -3.78 -19.03 1.08
CA ASN A 457 -4.68 -19.70 0.17
C ASN A 457 -6.10 -19.84 0.75
N GLN A 458 -6.25 -20.07 2.06
CA GLN A 458 -7.57 -20.04 2.72
C GLN A 458 -8.23 -18.65 2.60
N MET A 459 -7.47 -17.57 2.80
CA MET A 459 -7.97 -16.21 2.59
C MET A 459 -8.39 -15.98 1.12
N MET A 460 -7.60 -16.49 0.17
CA MET A 460 -7.92 -16.40 -1.26
C MET A 460 -9.22 -17.15 -1.63
N LEU A 461 -9.45 -18.33 -1.03
CA LEU A 461 -10.71 -19.07 -1.19
C LEU A 461 -11.90 -18.26 -0.66
N GLY A 462 -11.78 -17.67 0.53
CA GLY A 462 -12.81 -16.79 1.09
C GLY A 462 -13.14 -15.61 0.17
N ARG A 463 -12.13 -14.87 -0.28
CA ARG A 463 -12.31 -13.74 -1.21
C ARG A 463 -12.89 -14.15 -2.56
N SER A 464 -12.53 -15.33 -3.06
CA SER A 464 -13.10 -15.85 -4.30
C SER A 464 -14.59 -16.21 -4.16
N GLN A 465 -14.99 -16.70 -2.98
CA GLN A 465 -16.40 -16.93 -2.66
C GLN A 465 -17.19 -15.62 -2.62
N ASP A 466 -16.65 -14.59 -1.96
CA ASP A 466 -17.28 -13.26 -1.91
C ASP A 466 -17.44 -12.67 -3.32
N ALA A 467 -16.39 -12.75 -4.14
CA ALA A 467 -16.44 -12.32 -5.54
C ALA A 467 -17.50 -13.07 -6.37
N SER A 468 -17.71 -14.36 -6.09
CA SER A 468 -18.77 -15.17 -6.71
C SER A 468 -20.17 -14.63 -6.38
N VAL A 469 -20.42 -14.35 -5.10
CA VAL A 469 -21.69 -13.79 -4.63
C VAL A 469 -21.95 -12.42 -5.26
N THR A 470 -20.97 -11.51 -5.21
CA THR A 470 -21.10 -10.18 -5.83
C THR A 470 -21.33 -10.28 -7.35
N SER A 471 -20.71 -11.24 -8.03
CA SER A 471 -20.94 -11.42 -9.47
C SER A 471 -22.37 -11.88 -9.80
N ILE A 472 -23.01 -12.64 -8.91
CA ILE A 472 -24.43 -13.01 -9.04
C ILE A 472 -25.33 -11.78 -8.88
N GLU A 473 -25.05 -10.94 -7.88
CA GLU A 473 -25.79 -9.70 -7.64
C GLU A 473 -25.68 -8.72 -8.82
N VAL A 474 -24.48 -8.58 -9.41
CA VAL A 474 -24.26 -7.78 -10.61
C VAL A 474 -25.09 -8.32 -11.79
N ALA A 475 -25.16 -9.64 -11.96
CA ALA A 475 -25.97 -10.23 -13.03
C ALA A 475 -27.48 -9.95 -12.85
N ASP A 476 -28.00 -10.02 -11.62
CA ASP A 476 -29.40 -9.65 -11.33
C ASP A 476 -29.66 -8.17 -11.61
N ALA A 477 -28.74 -7.28 -11.19
CA ALA A 477 -28.84 -5.85 -11.45
C ALA A 477 -28.85 -5.54 -12.96
N VAL A 478 -27.98 -6.20 -13.74
CA VAL A 478 -27.93 -6.10 -15.20
C VAL A 478 -29.25 -6.55 -15.82
N HIS A 479 -29.82 -7.67 -15.36
CA HIS A 479 -31.10 -8.17 -15.87
C HIS A 479 -32.24 -7.16 -15.62
N ARG A 480 -32.31 -6.57 -14.41
CA ARG A 480 -33.28 -5.53 -14.10
C ARG A 480 -33.08 -4.28 -14.96
N MET A 481 -31.83 -3.86 -15.20
CA MET A 481 -31.54 -2.72 -16.07
C MET A 481 -31.98 -2.95 -17.51
N MET A 482 -31.87 -4.17 -18.03
CA MET A 482 -32.37 -4.52 -19.37
C MET A 482 -33.89 -4.34 -19.45
N ILE A 483 -34.64 -4.81 -18.45
CA ILE A 483 -36.10 -4.64 -18.39
C ILE A 483 -36.47 -3.17 -18.37
N ILE A 484 -35.77 -2.35 -17.55
CA ILE A 484 -36.01 -0.91 -17.46
C ILE A 484 -35.75 -0.22 -18.82
N VAL A 485 -34.70 -0.62 -19.55
CA VAL A 485 -34.41 -0.05 -20.87
C VAL A 485 -35.47 -0.45 -21.91
N GLU A 486 -35.99 -1.69 -21.86
CA GLU A 486 -37.08 -2.12 -22.74
C GLU A 486 -38.37 -1.33 -22.47
N ASP A 487 -38.74 -1.15 -21.20
CA ASP A 487 -39.90 -0.36 -20.80
C ASP A 487 -39.75 1.12 -21.22
N GLN A 488 -38.57 1.70 -20.99
CA GLN A 488 -38.25 3.07 -21.41
C GLN A 488 -38.34 3.26 -22.93
N LEU A 489 -37.92 2.27 -23.73
CA LEU A 489 -38.09 2.32 -25.19
C LEU A 489 -39.57 2.28 -25.59
N GLY A 490 -40.39 1.52 -24.88
CA GLY A 490 -41.84 1.53 -25.04
C GLY A 490 -42.47 2.89 -24.75
N GLU A 491 -42.12 3.50 -23.61
CA GLU A 491 -42.60 4.84 -23.25
C GLU A 491 -42.15 5.92 -24.26
N ILE A 492 -40.90 5.83 -24.75
CA ILE A 492 -40.38 6.74 -25.77
C ILE A 492 -41.16 6.60 -27.08
N GLN A 493 -41.54 5.39 -27.48
CA GLN A 493 -42.37 5.18 -28.67
C GLN A 493 -43.75 5.83 -28.49
N GLN A 494 -44.39 5.62 -27.33
CA GLN A 494 -45.68 6.24 -27.04
C GLN A 494 -45.59 7.78 -27.00
N ALA A 495 -44.50 8.33 -26.45
CA ALA A 495 -44.24 9.76 -26.46
C ALA A 495 -44.05 10.29 -27.89
N SER A 496 -43.35 9.54 -28.75
CA SER A 496 -43.17 9.87 -30.17
C SER A 496 -44.51 9.93 -30.90
N ASP A 497 -45.37 8.92 -30.72
CA ASP A 497 -46.71 8.87 -31.33
C ASP A 497 -47.59 10.03 -30.84
N SER A 498 -47.49 10.36 -29.54
CA SER A 498 -48.22 11.49 -28.95
C SER A 498 -47.73 12.83 -29.48
N ALA A 499 -46.42 12.99 -29.70
CA ALA A 499 -45.83 14.18 -30.29
C ALA A 499 -46.26 14.36 -31.76
N GLU A 500 -46.34 13.27 -32.53
CA GLU A 500 -46.82 13.26 -33.93
C GLU A 500 -48.27 13.72 -34.00
N ASN A 501 -49.13 13.16 -33.15
CA ASN A 501 -50.52 13.60 -33.05
C ASN A 501 -50.63 15.07 -32.65
N MET A 502 -49.81 15.53 -31.69
CA MET A 502 -49.80 16.94 -31.26
C MET A 502 -49.37 17.86 -32.40
N LYS A 503 -48.35 17.49 -33.19
CA LYS A 503 -47.92 18.24 -34.37
C LYS A 503 -49.04 18.36 -35.40
N GLN A 504 -49.73 17.26 -35.70
CA GLN A 504 -50.85 17.28 -36.65
C GLN A 504 -51.98 18.21 -36.16
N VAL A 505 -52.34 18.12 -34.87
CA VAL A 505 -53.35 19.00 -34.27
C VAL A 505 -52.90 20.45 -34.30
N MET A 506 -51.63 20.75 -34.05
CA MET A 506 -51.11 22.13 -34.11
C MET A 506 -51.11 22.70 -35.53
N ASP A 507 -50.76 21.90 -36.55
CA ASP A 507 -50.86 22.33 -37.95
C ASP A 507 -52.32 22.67 -38.33
N GLU A 508 -53.29 21.89 -37.85
CA GLU A 508 -54.71 22.21 -38.01
C GLU A 508 -55.12 23.51 -37.29
N VAL A 509 -54.66 23.71 -36.05
CA VAL A 509 -54.95 24.92 -35.26
C VAL A 509 -54.37 26.16 -35.92
N VAL A 510 -53.11 26.11 -36.40
CA VAL A 510 -52.46 27.20 -37.13
C VAL A 510 -53.23 27.52 -38.41
N THR A 511 -53.66 26.50 -39.16
CA THR A 511 -54.43 26.69 -40.40
C THR A 511 -55.79 27.34 -40.10
N ARG A 512 -56.53 26.83 -39.11
CA ARG A 512 -57.83 27.41 -38.72
C ARG A 512 -57.71 28.82 -38.17
N ALA A 513 -56.67 29.10 -37.37
CA ALA A 513 -56.43 30.44 -36.83
C ALA A 513 -56.17 31.44 -37.97
N ARG A 514 -55.41 31.03 -38.99
CA ARG A 514 -55.16 31.84 -40.19
C ARG A 514 -56.44 32.12 -40.99
N GLU A 515 -57.28 31.10 -41.18
CA GLU A 515 -58.59 31.26 -41.83
C GLU A 515 -59.51 32.19 -41.04
N GLN A 516 -59.60 32.00 -39.72
CA GLN A 516 -60.39 32.87 -38.84
C GLN A 516 -59.89 34.31 -38.87
N PHE A 517 -58.58 34.53 -38.87
CA PHE A 517 -58.01 35.86 -38.98
C PHE A 517 -58.40 36.56 -40.29
N LEU A 518 -58.38 35.84 -41.42
CA LEU A 518 -58.84 36.37 -42.71
C LEU A 518 -60.32 36.75 -42.68
N VAL A 519 -61.17 35.92 -42.07
CA VAL A 519 -62.61 36.22 -41.91
C VAL A 519 -62.84 37.44 -41.03
N VAL A 520 -62.12 37.56 -39.91
CA VAL A 520 -62.20 38.73 -39.02
C VAL A 520 -61.69 40.00 -39.73
N GLN A 521 -60.64 39.89 -40.53
CA GLN A 521 -60.11 41.00 -41.33
C GLN A 521 -61.14 41.47 -42.37
N GLU A 522 -61.76 40.54 -43.12
CA GLU A 522 -62.80 40.87 -44.09
C GLU A 522 -64.04 41.48 -43.41
N GLY A 523 -64.49 40.88 -42.30
CA GLY A 523 -65.60 41.39 -41.49
C GLY A 523 -65.33 42.80 -40.96
N THR A 524 -64.12 43.06 -40.46
CA THR A 524 -63.67 44.38 -40.01
C THR A 524 -63.70 45.40 -41.15
N GLN A 525 -63.22 45.03 -42.34
CA GLN A 525 -63.26 45.93 -43.50
C GLN A 525 -64.70 46.22 -43.95
N SER A 526 -65.59 45.23 -43.89
CA SER A 526 -67.02 45.42 -44.17
C SER A 526 -67.66 46.37 -43.16
N ILE A 527 -67.38 46.21 -41.86
CA ILE A 527 -67.86 47.11 -40.81
C ILE A 527 -67.37 48.55 -41.05
N ARG A 528 -66.08 48.75 -41.36
CA ARG A 528 -65.52 50.07 -41.71
C ARG A 528 -66.30 50.71 -42.86
N ASN A 529 -66.55 49.96 -43.94
CA ASN A 529 -67.32 50.47 -45.09
C ASN A 529 -68.76 50.84 -44.71
N VAL A 530 -69.44 50.05 -43.87
CA VAL A 530 -70.79 50.33 -43.39
C VAL A 530 -70.82 51.56 -42.49
N VAL A 531 -69.85 51.70 -41.59
CA VAL A 531 -69.69 52.86 -40.73
C VAL A 531 -69.46 54.11 -41.57
N GLU A 532 -68.53 54.11 -42.53
CA GLU A 532 -68.27 55.26 -43.41
C GLU A 532 -69.52 55.73 -44.17
N ARG A 533 -70.27 54.78 -44.75
CA ARG A 533 -71.53 55.08 -45.46
C ARG A 533 -72.60 55.63 -44.51
N SER A 534 -72.67 55.09 -43.31
CA SER A 534 -73.64 55.52 -42.30
C SER A 534 -73.28 56.92 -41.76
N THR A 535 -72.00 57.20 -41.50
CA THR A 535 -71.50 58.52 -41.12
C THR A 535 -71.82 59.56 -42.21
N SER A 536 -71.58 59.21 -43.48
CA SER A 536 -71.92 60.07 -44.62
C SER A 536 -73.43 60.38 -44.68
N SER A 537 -74.27 59.38 -44.41
CA SER A 537 -75.73 59.52 -44.40
C SER A 537 -76.22 60.38 -43.23
N VAL A 538 -75.61 60.23 -42.05
CA VAL A 538 -75.90 61.03 -40.85
C VAL A 538 -75.45 62.48 -41.03
N GLN A 539 -74.29 62.72 -41.66
CA GLN A 539 -73.83 64.08 -42.01
C GLN A 539 -74.78 64.77 -43.01
N LEU A 540 -75.31 64.02 -43.98
CA LEU A 540 -76.33 64.53 -44.89
C LEU A 540 -77.64 64.88 -44.15
N LEU A 541 -78.05 64.06 -43.17
CA LEU A 541 -79.18 64.37 -42.30
C LEU A 541 -78.94 65.64 -41.50
N ASP A 542 -77.78 65.80 -40.85
CA ASP A 542 -77.42 67.02 -40.11
C ASP A 542 -77.47 68.28 -41.01
N THR A 543 -76.97 68.16 -42.24
CA THR A 543 -77.07 69.24 -43.25
C THR A 543 -78.52 69.58 -43.58
N ARG A 544 -79.39 68.58 -43.77
CA ARG A 544 -80.82 68.79 -44.02
C ARG A 544 -81.54 69.37 -42.80
N MET A 545 -81.20 68.94 -41.59
CA MET A 545 -81.75 69.48 -40.35
C MET A 545 -81.38 70.96 -40.19
N THR A 546 -80.14 71.34 -40.52
CA THR A 546 -79.72 72.75 -40.58
C THR A 546 -80.56 73.56 -41.57
N GLN A 547 -80.85 73.01 -42.75
CA GLN A 547 -81.73 73.67 -43.74
C GLN A 547 -83.16 73.85 -43.23
N ILE A 548 -83.72 72.84 -42.55
CA ILE A 548 -85.06 72.93 -41.95
C ILE A 548 -85.07 73.97 -40.83
N GLY A 549 -84.03 74.01 -39.99
CA GLY A 549 -83.87 75.03 -38.95
C GLY A 549 -83.85 76.45 -39.53
N ASN A 550 -83.20 76.66 -40.67
CA ASN A 550 -83.24 77.95 -41.37
C ASN A 550 -84.65 78.30 -41.86
N ILE A 551 -85.39 77.34 -42.40
CA ILE A 551 -86.78 77.55 -42.88
C ILE A 551 -87.71 77.88 -41.71
N THR A 552 -87.61 77.18 -40.57
CA THR A 552 -88.41 77.48 -39.39
C THR A 552 -88.06 78.84 -38.79
N GLY A 553 -86.80 79.26 -38.89
CA GLY A 553 -86.36 80.65 -38.65
C GLY A 553 -87.17 81.65 -39.48
N VAL A 554 -87.20 81.48 -40.81
CA VAL A 554 -87.96 82.34 -41.72
C VAL A 554 -89.47 82.34 -41.41
N ILE A 555 -90.05 81.18 -41.07
CA ILE A 555 -91.47 81.08 -40.67
C ILE A 555 -91.73 81.88 -39.38
N SER A 556 -90.82 81.80 -38.41
CA SER A 556 -90.89 82.61 -37.19
C SER A 556 -90.84 84.11 -37.51
N ASP A 557 -89.96 84.52 -38.43
CA ASP A 557 -89.87 85.92 -38.86
C ASP A 557 -91.14 86.41 -39.58
N ILE A 558 -91.69 85.60 -40.50
CA ILE A 558 -92.95 85.90 -41.20
C ILE A 558 -94.12 85.97 -40.23
N THR A 559 -94.21 85.04 -39.28
CA THR A 559 -95.29 85.04 -38.28
C THR A 559 -95.17 86.21 -37.32
N ASN A 560 -93.97 86.63 -36.93
CA ASN A 560 -93.73 87.86 -36.18
C ASN A 560 -94.16 89.11 -36.96
N GLN A 561 -93.82 89.20 -38.25
CA GLN A 561 -94.30 90.27 -39.13
C GLN A 561 -95.83 90.25 -39.28
N THR A 562 -96.42 89.08 -39.44
CA THR A 562 -97.87 88.90 -39.58
C THR A 562 -98.61 89.29 -38.31
N ASN A 563 -98.05 88.96 -37.14
CA ASN A 563 -98.55 89.36 -35.83
C ASN A 563 -98.51 90.89 -35.65
N LEU A 564 -97.44 91.55 -36.13
CA LEU A 564 -97.32 93.01 -36.12
C LEU A 564 -98.29 93.69 -37.11
N LEU A 565 -98.45 93.14 -38.32
CA LEU A 565 -99.44 93.61 -39.30
C LEU A 565 -100.87 93.47 -38.78
N ALA A 566 -101.18 92.33 -38.16
CA ALA A 566 -102.46 92.07 -37.53
C ALA A 566 -102.72 93.00 -36.33
N LEU A 567 -101.70 93.32 -35.54
CA LEU A 567 -101.78 94.31 -34.48
C LEU A 567 -102.08 95.70 -35.04
N ASN A 568 -101.38 96.13 -36.09
CA ASN A 568 -101.65 97.41 -36.77
C ASN A 568 -103.07 97.45 -37.37
N ALA A 569 -103.54 96.34 -37.95
CA ALA A 569 -104.90 96.23 -38.47
C ALA A 569 -105.96 96.26 -37.34
N ALA A 570 -105.70 95.65 -36.19
CA ALA A 570 -106.58 95.70 -35.02
C ALA A 570 -106.64 97.11 -34.42
N ILE A 571 -105.52 97.84 -34.38
CA ILE A 571 -105.46 99.24 -33.95
C ILE A 571 -106.30 100.12 -34.89
N GLU A 572 -106.16 99.97 -36.21
CA GLU A 572 -106.91 100.80 -37.16
C GLU A 572 -108.40 100.42 -37.23
N ALA A 573 -108.75 99.15 -37.02
CA ALA A 573 -110.13 98.69 -36.86
C ALA A 573 -110.80 99.26 -35.60
N ALA A 574 -110.08 99.37 -34.48
CA ALA A 574 -110.56 100.05 -33.28
C ALA A 574 -110.76 101.57 -33.50
N ARG A 575 -109.95 102.17 -34.38
CA ARG A 575 -110.01 103.60 -34.75
C ARG A 575 -111.21 103.96 -35.63
N ALA A 576 -111.72 103.01 -36.43
CA ALA A 576 -112.88 103.18 -37.31
C ALA A 576 -114.25 103.05 -36.59
N GLY A 577 -114.29 102.76 -35.29
CA GLY A 577 -115.53 102.69 -34.50
C GLY A 577 -116.50 101.58 -34.98
N GLU A 578 -117.81 101.85 -34.96
CA GLU A 578 -118.86 100.86 -35.30
C GLU A 578 -118.73 100.27 -36.72
N HIS A 579 -118.11 100.98 -37.67
CA HIS A 579 -117.86 100.48 -39.03
C HIS A 579 -116.69 99.47 -39.11
N GLY A 580 -115.86 99.37 -38.06
CA GLY A 580 -114.65 98.53 -38.02
C GLY A 580 -114.82 97.15 -37.34
N ARG A 581 -115.98 96.84 -36.74
CA ARG A 581 -116.20 95.60 -35.95
C ARG A 581 -115.87 94.31 -36.71
N GLY A 582 -116.24 94.21 -37.99
CA GLY A 582 -115.92 93.04 -38.80
C GLY A 582 -114.41 92.87 -39.06
N PHE A 583 -113.69 93.99 -39.22
CA PHE A 583 -112.24 94.00 -39.45
C PHE A 583 -111.45 93.67 -38.18
N ALA A 584 -111.90 94.14 -37.01
CA ALA A 584 -111.25 93.85 -35.73
C ALA A 584 -111.25 92.34 -35.41
N VAL A 585 -112.36 91.65 -35.68
CA VAL A 585 -112.46 90.18 -35.49
C VAL A 585 -111.49 89.43 -36.40
N VAL A 586 -111.36 89.86 -37.67
CA VAL A 586 -110.39 89.24 -38.60
C VAL A 586 -108.95 89.52 -38.16
N ALA A 587 -108.65 90.73 -37.69
CA ALA A 587 -107.31 91.08 -37.22
C ALA A 587 -106.91 90.28 -35.97
N ASP A 588 -107.81 90.09 -35.00
CA ASP A 588 -107.56 89.25 -33.82
C ASP A 588 -107.39 87.76 -34.20
N GLU A 589 -108.17 87.26 -35.18
CA GLU A 589 -108.01 85.89 -35.68
C GLU A 589 -106.66 85.69 -36.40
N VAL A 590 -106.23 86.65 -37.22
CA VAL A 590 -104.89 86.61 -37.87
C VAL A 590 -103.77 86.70 -36.85
N ARG A 591 -103.93 87.51 -35.80
CA ARG A 591 -102.96 87.63 -34.69
C ARG A 591 -102.85 86.33 -33.89
N SER A 592 -103.99 85.72 -33.57
CA SER A 592 -104.07 84.40 -32.92
C SER A 592 -103.41 83.32 -33.78
N LEU A 593 -103.70 83.30 -35.09
CA LEU A 593 -103.09 82.37 -36.04
C LEU A 593 -101.57 82.56 -36.12
N ALA A 594 -101.10 83.80 -36.24
CA ALA A 594 -99.66 84.10 -36.26
C ALA A 594 -98.94 83.68 -34.97
N SER A 595 -99.55 83.89 -33.79
CA SER A 595 -99.01 83.41 -32.50
C SER A 595 -98.95 81.88 -32.42
N ARG A 596 -99.98 81.18 -32.90
CA ARG A 596 -100.00 79.72 -32.95
C ARG A 596 -98.96 79.17 -33.92
N THR A 597 -98.79 79.80 -35.08
CA THR A 597 -97.78 79.40 -36.07
C THR A 597 -96.35 79.70 -35.59
N SER A 598 -96.12 80.81 -34.88
CA SER A 598 -94.81 81.09 -34.27
C SER A 598 -94.45 80.07 -33.19
N ARG A 599 -95.41 79.67 -32.34
CA ARG A 599 -95.18 78.60 -31.35
C ARG A 599 -94.88 77.25 -32.01
N ALA A 600 -95.65 76.88 -33.03
CA ALA A 600 -95.37 75.66 -33.79
C ALA A 600 -94.00 75.68 -34.48
N ALA A 601 -93.56 76.84 -34.98
CA ALA A 601 -92.22 76.99 -35.56
C ALA A 601 -91.11 76.85 -34.52
N ASP A 602 -91.32 77.33 -33.29
CA ASP A 602 -90.37 77.21 -32.18
C ASP A 602 -90.30 75.76 -31.65
N ASP A 603 -91.44 75.07 -31.55
CA ASP A 603 -91.48 73.63 -31.23
C ASP A 603 -90.71 72.81 -32.26
N ILE A 604 -90.86 73.11 -33.57
CA ILE A 604 -90.08 72.46 -34.63
C ILE A 604 -88.59 72.80 -34.47
N ARG A 605 -88.21 74.04 -34.15
CA ARG A 605 -86.81 74.42 -33.92
C ARG A 605 -86.19 73.59 -32.79
N GLN A 606 -86.85 73.47 -31.65
CA GLN A 606 -86.37 72.63 -30.54
C GLN A 606 -86.24 71.16 -30.95
N MET A 607 -87.19 70.63 -31.73
CA MET A 607 -87.07 69.27 -32.29
C MET A 607 -85.85 69.11 -33.21
N ILE A 608 -85.55 70.11 -34.04
CA ILE A 608 -84.38 70.10 -34.94
C ILE A 608 -83.07 70.14 -34.14
N GLU A 609 -82.96 71.01 -33.13
CA GLU A 609 -81.79 71.08 -32.24
C GLU A 609 -81.57 69.76 -31.50
N GLY A 610 -82.65 69.13 -31.01
CA GLY A 610 -82.61 67.79 -30.42
C GLY A 610 -82.09 66.73 -31.40
N LEU A 611 -82.58 66.72 -32.65
CA LEU A 611 -82.13 65.80 -33.70
C LEU A 611 -80.67 66.02 -34.09
N GLN A 612 -80.17 67.26 -34.12
CA GLN A 612 -78.75 67.55 -34.36
C GLN A 612 -77.84 67.03 -33.24
N SER A 613 -78.24 67.23 -31.98
CA SER A 613 -77.52 66.66 -30.84
C SER A 613 -77.45 65.12 -30.93
N GLU A 614 -78.57 64.46 -31.23
CA GLU A 614 -78.61 63.00 -31.35
C GLU A 614 -77.79 62.47 -32.54
N THR A 615 -77.76 63.17 -33.67
CA THR A 615 -76.91 62.79 -34.81
C THR A 615 -75.42 62.96 -34.54
N GLN A 616 -75.00 64.01 -33.82
CA GLN A 616 -73.61 64.16 -33.37
C GLN A 616 -73.18 63.04 -32.40
N LYS A 617 -74.04 62.67 -31.44
CA LYS A 617 -73.81 61.52 -30.56
C LYS A 617 -73.67 60.23 -31.36
N ALA A 618 -74.52 60.01 -32.36
CA ALA A 618 -74.44 58.83 -33.22
C ALA A 618 -73.10 58.75 -33.97
N VAL A 619 -72.60 59.87 -34.52
CA VAL A 619 -71.27 59.90 -35.18
C VAL A 619 -70.14 59.58 -34.20
N SER A 620 -70.18 60.13 -32.98
CA SER A 620 -69.18 59.84 -31.95
C SER A 620 -69.18 58.36 -31.56
N PHE A 621 -70.35 57.78 -31.34
CA PHE A 621 -70.50 56.36 -30.98
C PHE A 621 -69.99 55.43 -32.11
N MET A 622 -70.25 55.80 -33.36
CA MET A 622 -69.74 55.06 -34.52
C MET A 622 -68.21 55.15 -34.66
N ALA A 623 -67.60 56.30 -34.37
CA ALA A 623 -66.16 56.46 -34.38
C ALA A 623 -65.47 55.63 -33.29
N GLU A 624 -66.08 55.56 -32.11
CA GLU A 624 -65.63 54.67 -31.02
C GLU A 624 -65.77 53.18 -31.41
N GLY A 625 -66.88 52.81 -32.06
CA GLY A 625 -67.08 51.46 -32.59
C GLY A 625 -66.02 51.01 -33.59
N VAL A 626 -65.49 51.90 -34.44
CA VAL A 626 -64.36 51.57 -35.34
C VAL A 626 -63.09 51.28 -34.56
N LYS A 627 -62.80 52.05 -33.51
CA LYS A 627 -61.62 51.87 -32.67
C LYS A 627 -61.65 50.53 -31.92
N ASP A 628 -62.82 50.11 -31.44
CA ASP A 628 -63.00 48.83 -30.74
C ASP A 628 -62.80 47.64 -31.68
N VAL A 629 -63.28 47.76 -32.94
CA VAL A 629 -63.07 46.72 -33.95
C VAL A 629 -61.58 46.62 -34.33
N ASP A 630 -60.87 47.74 -34.46
CA ASP A 630 -59.43 47.75 -34.72
C ASP A 630 -58.61 47.11 -33.60
N ASN A 631 -58.95 47.40 -32.34
CA ASN A 631 -58.34 46.71 -31.19
C ASN A 631 -58.63 45.21 -31.22
N SER A 632 -59.84 44.81 -31.60
CA SER A 632 -60.22 43.40 -31.72
C SER A 632 -59.42 42.67 -32.82
N LEU A 633 -59.15 43.35 -33.94
CA LEU A 633 -58.31 42.81 -35.01
C LEU A 633 -56.86 42.59 -34.54
N ARG A 634 -56.29 43.53 -33.77
CA ARG A 634 -54.93 43.38 -33.21
C ARG A 634 -54.83 42.20 -32.23
N LEU A 635 -55.83 42.03 -31.35
CA LEU A 635 -55.87 40.88 -30.44
C LEU A 635 -55.94 39.54 -31.20
N ALA A 636 -56.65 39.48 -32.33
CA ALA A 636 -56.69 38.31 -33.18
C ALA A 636 -55.34 38.04 -33.88
N GLU A 637 -54.59 39.09 -34.25
CA GLU A 637 -53.24 38.98 -34.80
C GLU A 637 -52.25 38.42 -33.76
N ASP A 638 -52.27 38.95 -32.53
CA ASP A 638 -51.41 38.51 -31.43
C ASP A 638 -51.67 37.03 -31.09
N ALA A 639 -52.95 36.62 -30.99
CA ALA A 639 -53.34 35.23 -30.75
C ALA A 639 -52.89 34.29 -31.90
N SER A 640 -52.89 34.77 -33.15
CA SER A 640 -52.32 34.01 -34.27
C SER A 640 -50.80 33.83 -34.14
N SER A 641 -50.09 34.78 -33.53
CA SER A 641 -48.63 34.69 -33.32
C SER A 641 -48.24 33.71 -32.21
N GLU A 642 -49.04 33.60 -31.14
CA GLU A 642 -48.81 32.65 -30.04
C GLU A 642 -48.83 31.19 -30.51
N ASN A 643 -49.63 30.87 -31.53
CA ASN A 643 -49.65 29.54 -32.14
C ASN A 643 -48.30 29.14 -32.77
N VAL A 644 -47.48 30.10 -33.22
CA VAL A 644 -46.13 29.82 -33.74
C VAL A 644 -45.20 29.35 -32.62
N GLN A 645 -45.32 29.90 -31.41
CA GLN A 645 -44.52 29.49 -30.25
C GLN A 645 -44.90 28.08 -29.80
N LEU A 646 -46.19 27.73 -29.83
CA LEU A 646 -46.66 26.36 -29.55
C LEU A 646 -46.09 25.36 -30.56
N HIS A 647 -46.05 25.71 -31.85
CA HIS A 647 -45.45 24.86 -32.88
C HIS A 647 -43.96 24.58 -32.62
N GLN A 648 -43.19 25.61 -32.27
CA GLN A 648 -41.77 25.47 -31.89
C GLN A 648 -41.56 24.61 -30.64
N ALA A 649 -42.47 24.69 -29.67
CA ALA A 649 -42.42 23.84 -28.47
C ALA A 649 -42.61 22.36 -28.82
N VAL A 650 -43.51 22.04 -29.75
CA VAL A 650 -43.72 20.66 -30.25
C VAL A 650 -42.49 20.15 -31.02
N GLU A 651 -41.88 20.97 -31.89
CA GLU A 651 -40.64 20.59 -32.56
C GLU A 651 -39.50 20.31 -31.58
N SER A 652 -39.37 21.14 -30.55
CA SER A 652 -38.36 20.95 -29.49
C SER A 652 -38.60 19.65 -28.72
N MET A 653 -39.86 19.31 -28.45
CA MET A 653 -40.23 18.04 -27.80
C MET A 653 -39.82 16.84 -28.65
N PHE A 654 -40.01 16.89 -29.97
CA PHE A 654 -39.55 15.85 -30.90
C PHE A 654 -38.04 15.64 -30.85
N ALA A 655 -37.26 16.72 -30.83
CA ALA A 655 -35.81 16.65 -30.75
C ALA A 655 -35.36 15.96 -29.44
N ILE A 656 -36.03 16.25 -28.32
CA ILE A 656 -35.77 15.61 -27.02
C ILE A 656 -36.10 14.11 -27.07
N ILE A 657 -37.25 13.73 -27.64
CA ILE A 657 -37.66 12.33 -27.76
C ILE A 657 -36.65 11.52 -28.59
N GLN A 658 -36.18 12.07 -29.72
CA GLN A 658 -35.14 11.44 -30.53
C GLN A 658 -33.82 11.27 -29.76
N GLN A 659 -33.43 12.28 -28.99
CA GLN A 659 -32.23 12.22 -28.15
C GLN A 659 -32.36 11.17 -27.04
N LEU A 660 -33.54 11.06 -26.41
CA LEU A 660 -33.84 10.04 -25.41
C LEU A 660 -33.75 8.64 -26.03
N ASN A 661 -34.34 8.42 -27.20
CA ASN A 661 -34.26 7.13 -27.91
C ASN A 661 -32.79 6.71 -28.13
N LYS A 662 -31.98 7.63 -28.67
CA LYS A 662 -30.55 7.38 -28.89
C LYS A 662 -29.81 7.02 -27.60
N ARG A 663 -30.07 7.74 -26.50
CA ARG A 663 -29.45 7.47 -25.19
C ARG A 663 -29.88 6.11 -24.63
N SER A 664 -31.17 5.75 -24.74
CA SER A 664 -31.67 4.46 -24.29
C SER A 664 -31.04 3.29 -25.06
N LEU A 665 -30.84 3.44 -26.37
CA LEU A 665 -30.10 2.45 -27.17
C LEU A 665 -28.63 2.30 -26.72
N ASP A 666 -27.97 3.41 -26.40
CA ASP A 666 -26.59 3.39 -25.89
C ASP A 666 -26.50 2.81 -24.47
N TYR A 667 -27.50 3.03 -23.62
CA TYR A 667 -27.64 2.31 -22.34
C TYR A 667 -27.76 0.80 -22.56
N GLY A 668 -28.63 0.36 -23.49
CA GLY A 668 -28.74 -1.06 -23.82
C GLY A 668 -27.41 -1.70 -24.27
N LYS A 669 -26.61 -1.00 -25.09
CA LYS A 669 -25.26 -1.46 -25.47
C LYS A 669 -24.31 -1.53 -24.28
N THR A 670 -24.37 -0.55 -23.39
CA THR A 670 -23.51 -0.48 -22.19
C THR A 670 -23.86 -1.61 -21.22
N ILE A 671 -25.15 -1.84 -20.97
CA ILE A 671 -25.63 -2.93 -20.11
C ILE A 671 -25.19 -4.29 -20.68
N LYS A 672 -25.26 -4.52 -22.01
CA LYS A 672 -24.72 -5.73 -22.64
C LYS A 672 -23.21 -5.92 -22.42
N LYS A 673 -22.42 -4.84 -22.43
CA LYS A 673 -20.99 -4.92 -22.11
C LYS A 673 -20.76 -5.27 -20.64
N VAL A 674 -21.57 -4.75 -19.73
CA VAL A 674 -21.52 -5.09 -18.31
C VAL A 674 -21.91 -6.56 -18.10
N ASP A 675 -22.93 -7.06 -18.80
CA ASP A 675 -23.34 -8.47 -18.79
C ASP A 675 -22.21 -9.41 -19.22
N GLN A 676 -21.54 -9.08 -20.34
CA GLN A 676 -20.38 -9.80 -20.82
C GLN A 676 -19.25 -9.79 -19.77
N SER A 677 -18.94 -8.62 -19.21
CA SER A 677 -17.90 -8.47 -18.18
C SER A 677 -18.23 -9.26 -16.91
N SER A 678 -19.51 -9.30 -16.51
CA SER A 678 -19.99 -10.11 -15.39
C SER A 678 -19.84 -11.61 -15.67
N THR A 679 -20.07 -12.05 -16.91
CA THR A 679 -19.85 -13.45 -17.31
C THR A 679 -18.37 -13.83 -17.30
N GLU A 680 -17.50 -12.97 -17.82
CA GLU A 680 -16.04 -13.15 -17.76
C GLU A 680 -15.53 -13.17 -16.32
N MET A 681 -16.10 -12.33 -15.44
CA MET A 681 -15.81 -12.33 -14.00
C MET A 681 -16.16 -13.67 -13.35
N ARG A 682 -17.36 -14.21 -13.58
CA ARG A 682 -17.75 -15.54 -13.06
C ARG A 682 -16.78 -16.63 -13.51
N GLN A 683 -16.39 -16.62 -14.78
CA GLN A 683 -15.43 -17.60 -15.29
C GLN A 683 -14.07 -17.46 -14.62
N THR A 684 -13.60 -16.22 -14.41
CA THR A 684 -12.35 -15.93 -13.70
C THR A 684 -12.39 -16.41 -12.26
N VAL A 685 -13.51 -16.18 -11.56
CA VAL A 685 -13.72 -16.67 -10.19
C VAL A 685 -13.64 -18.20 -10.12
N VAL A 686 -14.25 -18.92 -11.06
CA VAL A 686 -14.15 -20.39 -11.12
C VAL A 686 -12.71 -20.86 -11.34
N VAL A 687 -11.96 -20.20 -12.24
CA VAL A 687 -10.54 -20.51 -12.47
C VAL A 687 -9.70 -20.23 -11.21
N LEU A 688 -9.98 -19.12 -10.52
CA LEU A 688 -9.32 -18.77 -9.25
C LEU A 688 -9.60 -19.81 -8.16
N GLN A 689 -10.84 -20.27 -8.01
CA GLN A 689 -11.20 -21.32 -7.05
C GLN A 689 -10.46 -22.64 -7.34
N ASN A 690 -10.41 -23.07 -8.61
CA ASN A 690 -9.65 -24.27 -9.00
C ASN A 690 -8.15 -24.13 -8.76
N SER A 691 -7.60 -22.94 -9.02
CA SER A 691 -6.19 -22.63 -8.78
C SER A 691 -5.88 -22.63 -7.30
N ALA A 692 -6.73 -22.02 -6.48
CA ALA A 692 -6.63 -22.02 -5.02
C ALA A 692 -6.67 -23.44 -4.45
N GLU A 693 -7.55 -24.29 -4.98
CA GLU A 693 -7.62 -25.69 -4.54
C GLU A 693 -6.35 -26.46 -4.92
N THR A 694 -5.80 -26.23 -6.10
CA THR A 694 -4.51 -26.81 -6.53
C THR A 694 -3.36 -26.36 -5.62
N VAL A 695 -3.30 -25.07 -5.27
CA VAL A 695 -2.32 -24.52 -4.34
C VAL A 695 -2.48 -25.15 -2.95
N ARG A 696 -3.72 -25.32 -2.47
CA ARG A 696 -4.02 -26.00 -1.20
C ARG A 696 -3.47 -27.43 -1.19
N LEU A 697 -3.72 -28.19 -2.25
CA LEU A 697 -3.25 -29.57 -2.39
C LEU A 697 -1.71 -29.63 -2.41
N ASN A 698 -1.06 -28.72 -3.15
CA ASN A 698 0.39 -28.65 -3.21
C ASN A 698 1.00 -28.23 -1.87
N ALA A 699 0.42 -27.26 -1.17
CA ALA A 699 0.84 -26.85 0.16
C ALA A 699 0.71 -27.99 1.16
N ASN A 700 -0.41 -28.72 1.16
CA ASN A 700 -0.59 -29.91 2.00
C ASN A 700 0.40 -31.02 1.66
N LYS A 701 0.69 -31.25 0.37
CA LYS A 701 1.69 -32.21 -0.07
C LYS A 701 3.09 -31.82 0.41
N LEU A 702 3.43 -30.54 0.31
CA LEU A 702 4.71 -30.02 0.79
C LEU A 702 4.81 -30.14 2.32
N GLN A 703 3.75 -29.77 3.06
CA GLN A 703 3.68 -29.97 4.51
C GLN A 703 3.82 -31.46 4.89
N LYS A 704 3.24 -32.38 4.11
CA LYS A 704 3.39 -33.83 4.35
C LYS A 704 4.81 -34.33 4.06
N LEU A 705 5.45 -33.84 3.00
CA LEU A 705 6.83 -34.20 2.66
C LEU A 705 7.81 -33.67 3.71
N VAL A 706 7.59 -32.44 4.18
CA VAL A 706 8.46 -31.75 5.13
C VAL A 706 8.17 -32.20 6.55
N GLY A 707 6.93 -32.55 6.88
CA GLY A 707 6.53 -33.11 8.18
C GLY A 707 7.04 -34.54 8.43
N GLN A 708 7.74 -35.15 7.47
CA GLN A 708 8.56 -36.35 7.72
C GLN A 708 9.83 -36.02 8.50
N PHE A 709 10.23 -34.75 8.55
CA PHE A 709 11.40 -34.30 9.28
C PHE A 709 10.99 -33.68 10.62
N GLU A 710 11.63 -34.11 11.70
CA GLU A 710 11.50 -33.46 13.00
C GLU A 710 12.51 -32.31 13.07
N VAL A 711 12.03 -31.08 12.92
CA VAL A 711 12.86 -29.86 13.00
C VAL A 711 12.88 -29.26 14.40
N SER A 712 13.94 -28.55 14.75
CA SER A 712 14.10 -27.93 16.08
C SER A 712 13.14 -26.76 16.28
N SER A 713 12.86 -25.98 15.25
CA SER A 713 12.05 -24.75 15.28
C SER A 713 10.53 -24.97 15.33
N GLY A 714 10.04 -26.20 15.12
CA GLY A 714 8.62 -26.48 14.89
C GLY A 714 7.74 -26.72 16.13
N LEU A 715 8.29 -26.87 17.35
CA LEU A 715 7.52 -27.36 18.51
C LEU A 715 7.54 -26.49 19.77
N GLU A 716 8.38 -25.45 19.88
CA GLU A 716 8.38 -24.61 21.10
C GLU A 716 7.15 -23.69 21.22
N ARG A 717 6.33 -23.51 20.18
CA ARG A 717 5.18 -22.59 20.24
C ARG A 717 3.79 -23.20 20.01
N VAL A 718 3.67 -24.48 19.65
CA VAL A 718 2.34 -25.13 19.56
C VAL A 718 1.81 -25.56 20.94
N ALA A 719 2.66 -25.58 21.97
CA ALA A 719 2.27 -25.93 23.34
C ALA A 719 1.66 -24.76 24.16
N VAL A 720 1.50 -23.58 23.57
CA VAL A 720 0.85 -22.42 24.21
C VAL A 720 -0.19 -21.83 23.25
N ALA A 721 -1.24 -22.61 22.98
CA ALA A 721 -2.51 -22.13 22.46
C ALA A 721 -3.65 -22.85 23.19
#